data_AF-A0A0P5RSZ1-F1
#
_entry.id   AF-A0A0P5RSZ1-F1
#
_cell.length_a   1.000
_cell.length_b   1.000
_cell.length_c   1.000
_cell.angle_alpha   90.00
_cell.angle_beta   90.00
_cell.angle_gamma   90.00
#
_symmetry.space_group_name_H-M   'P 1'
#
loop_
_entity.id
_entity.type
_entity.pdbx_description
1 polymer ?
#
loop_
_entity_poly.entity_id
_entity_poly.type
_entity_poly.pdbx_seq_one_letter_code
_entity_poly.pdbx_strand_id
1 'polypeptide(L)'
;MPKAEGSDAPATAPSRSTEPKSKKTHRDTAYDSGKTSTGLWWTLFGLILITTAATRFYKLDQPDHICWDETHFGKFGGYYINRTFFFDVHPPLGKMLIGLFGYLDGYNATFAFEKPGDKYEDYPYMGMRAGCAIMGALLVPLSFLTVWEMTFSLPAATFAGVLILLDHGMLTLNRYILLDPPLLFFISASVYTTVKFHNQRHRAFSFPWWFWLSATGAMLVGSVAVKFVGVFVVFLVGFRAIADLWEILGDLSRPVSYTVKHFMARALCLIALPVVLYMGIFYIHLRVLYLSGPGDGYFSSAFQTHLEGNFLHNASTPREVAYGSLLTLKNSITGGGYLHSHMHLYPAGVGAKQQQVTTYSHKDGNNRWFIKKFNKPTPLWNSTDSIELVRNGDLIRLEHRPTRRNLHSHKEPAPVSRKHYQVTGYGENGTGDANDVWRLVIEGGAENEPLETMRHKFKLVHYLQNCVLSTTKKTLPKWGYEQQEVTCNPNLRDAAAVWNVEDNRFPRLPNVSFSAYKLNFFQRFFEAHAVMFSGNAGLKPKDGELTSRPWMWPINLRGQFFSAGEGVKIYLLGNPIIWWSNLVFMAFYLTLLVVKSIRDRRDIISSPHQKALQERALSACGWLYIGWLLHYVPFWGMGRILYFHHYFPALLFSSMMSGVVIDYLVESIPPLLPAGIRNSAYHLLVGGIVSSLIYSFYLFAPLTYGMSNGPSTEANSTMYGMRWLETWEF
;
A
#
# COMPACT_ATOMS: atom_id res chain seq x y z
N MET A 1 -105.36 32.80 0.91
CA MET A 1 -105.55 32.36 2.31
C MET A 1 -105.83 30.86 2.31
N PRO A 2 -105.30 30.04 3.23
CA PRO A 2 -103.93 29.95 3.78
C PRO A 2 -103.35 28.49 3.72
N LYS A 3 -102.02 28.30 3.62
CA LYS A 3 -101.00 27.87 4.64
C LYS A 3 -100.52 26.42 4.49
N ALA A 4 -99.20 26.25 4.30
CA ALA A 4 -98.25 25.55 5.20
C ALA A 4 -97.09 24.88 4.44
N GLU A 5 -95.88 25.13 4.94
CA GLU A 5 -94.55 24.78 4.44
C GLU A 5 -94.15 23.32 4.72
N GLY A 6 -93.18 22.80 3.95
CA GLY A 6 -92.43 21.60 4.30
C GLY A 6 -91.75 20.96 3.08
N SER A 7 -90.44 21.15 2.98
CA SER A 7 -89.56 20.85 1.83
C SER A 7 -89.27 19.36 1.59
N ASP A 8 -89.34 18.95 0.33
CA ASP A 8 -89.07 17.61 -0.18
C ASP A 8 -87.56 17.28 -0.34
N ALA A 9 -87.22 16.03 -0.01
CA ALA A 9 -86.07 15.29 -0.53
C ALA A 9 -86.56 14.39 -1.70
N PRO A 10 -85.70 13.87 -2.61
CA PRO A 10 -84.87 12.71 -2.24
C PRO A 10 -83.51 12.51 -2.97
N ALA A 11 -82.67 11.72 -2.28
CA ALA A 11 -81.64 10.76 -2.75
C ALA A 11 -80.42 11.25 -3.57
N THR A 12 -79.26 11.32 -2.91
CA THR A 12 -77.91 11.39 -3.51
C THR A 12 -77.04 10.18 -3.14
N ALA A 13 -76.29 9.69 -4.12
CA ALA A 13 -75.35 8.56 -4.08
C ALA A 13 -74.13 8.81 -3.16
N PRO A 14 -73.44 7.76 -2.67
CA PRO A 14 -72.48 7.90 -1.56
C PRO A 14 -71.17 8.57 -2.00
N SER A 15 -70.77 9.57 -1.23
CA SER A 15 -69.52 10.32 -1.38
C SER A 15 -68.32 9.56 -0.80
N ARG A 16 -67.18 9.70 -1.47
CA ARG A 16 -65.84 9.23 -1.07
C ARG A 16 -65.51 9.62 0.37
N SER A 17 -65.21 8.62 1.20
CA SER A 17 -64.59 8.81 2.51
C SER A 17 -63.19 9.42 2.38
N THR A 18 -63.00 10.59 2.98
CA THR A 18 -61.71 11.24 3.22
C THR A 18 -60.83 10.40 4.14
N GLU A 19 -59.70 9.93 3.64
CA GLU A 19 -58.62 9.33 4.43
C GLU A 19 -57.99 10.36 5.40
N PRO A 20 -57.50 9.94 6.57
CA PRO A 20 -56.88 10.83 7.54
C PRO A 20 -55.50 11.30 7.05
N LYS A 21 -55.23 12.61 7.22
CA LYS A 21 -53.95 13.26 6.91
C LYS A 21 -52.77 12.44 7.44
N SER A 22 -51.96 11.92 6.51
CA SER A 22 -50.68 11.26 6.75
C SER A 22 -49.80 12.09 7.70
N LYS A 23 -49.32 11.47 8.78
CA LYS A 23 -48.30 12.00 9.69
C LYS A 23 -47.07 12.41 8.87
N LYS A 24 -46.75 13.71 8.88
CA LYS A 24 -45.49 14.24 8.33
C LYS A 24 -44.31 13.48 8.95
N THR A 25 -43.52 12.83 8.10
CA THR A 25 -42.30 12.13 8.49
C THR A 25 -41.21 13.12 8.93
N HIS A 26 -40.30 12.69 9.80
CA HIS A 26 -39.14 13.40 10.38
C HIS A 26 -38.30 14.29 9.43
N ARG A 27 -38.48 14.15 8.11
CA ARG A 27 -37.80 14.94 7.08
C ARG A 27 -38.41 16.34 6.89
N ASP A 28 -39.70 16.51 7.15
CA ASP A 28 -40.38 17.80 7.03
C ASP A 28 -39.99 18.77 8.15
N THR A 29 -39.54 18.25 9.30
CA THR A 29 -39.03 19.06 10.42
C THR A 29 -37.53 19.36 10.32
N ALA A 30 -36.78 18.61 9.50
CA ALA A 30 -35.35 18.87 9.26
C ALA A 30 -35.10 19.79 8.06
N TYR A 31 -36.09 19.94 7.17
CA TYR A 31 -36.00 20.88 6.04
C TYR A 31 -36.22 22.34 6.45
N ASP A 32 -36.76 22.59 7.66
CA ASP A 32 -37.20 23.92 8.10
C ASP A 32 -36.20 24.65 9.03
N SER A 33 -35.05 24.05 9.35
CA SER A 33 -33.98 24.71 10.12
C SER A 33 -32.83 25.17 9.20
N GLY A 34 -33.01 26.35 8.60
CA GLY A 34 -31.95 27.12 7.94
C GLY A 34 -31.68 26.73 6.48
N LYS A 35 -32.43 27.31 5.53
CA LYS A 35 -32.04 27.31 4.11
C LYS A 35 -30.66 27.95 3.98
N THR A 36 -29.62 27.14 3.87
CA THR A 36 -28.29 27.60 3.48
C THR A 36 -28.44 28.26 2.11
N SER A 37 -28.06 29.54 1.99
CA SER A 37 -28.12 30.20 0.70
C SER A 37 -27.24 29.44 -0.29
N THR A 38 -27.85 28.94 -1.37
CA THR A 38 -27.13 28.22 -2.45
C THR A 38 -25.92 29.02 -2.92
N GLY A 39 -26.04 30.35 -2.97
CA GLY A 39 -24.92 31.24 -3.29
C GLY A 39 -23.76 31.12 -2.30
N LEU A 40 -24.03 31.17 -0.99
CA LEU A 40 -22.99 31.07 0.04
C LEU A 40 -22.25 29.73 0.00
N TRP A 41 -22.97 28.63 -0.27
CA TRP A 41 -22.35 27.31 -0.42
C TRP A 41 -21.33 27.29 -1.55
N TRP A 42 -21.72 27.78 -2.74
CA TRP A 42 -20.82 27.85 -3.90
C TRP A 42 -19.67 28.83 -3.70
N THR A 43 -19.90 29.94 -3.00
CA THR A 43 -18.84 30.90 -2.66
C THR A 43 -17.78 30.26 -1.76
N LEU A 44 -18.18 29.59 -0.68
CA LEU A 44 -17.23 28.95 0.25
C LEU A 44 -16.51 27.77 -0.41
N PHE A 45 -17.24 26.94 -1.17
CA PHE A 45 -16.62 25.85 -1.91
C PHE A 45 -15.64 26.37 -2.99
N GLY A 46 -16.02 27.42 -3.72
CA GLY A 46 -15.15 28.09 -4.69
C GLY A 46 -13.89 28.67 -4.05
N LEU A 47 -14.02 29.32 -2.88
CA LEU A 47 -12.88 29.83 -2.11
C LEU A 47 -11.93 28.69 -1.70
N ILE A 48 -12.47 27.56 -1.22
CA ILE A 48 -11.68 26.37 -0.88
C ILE A 48 -10.94 25.84 -2.11
N LEU A 49 -11.58 25.75 -3.28
CA LEU A 49 -10.92 25.32 -4.51
C LEU A 49 -9.77 26.25 -4.91
N ILE A 50 -10.02 27.57 -4.93
CA ILE A 50 -9.02 28.58 -5.32
C ILE A 50 -7.84 28.57 -4.35
N THR A 51 -8.10 28.58 -3.03
CA THR A 51 -7.04 28.57 -2.02
C THR A 51 -6.27 27.25 -1.99
N THR A 52 -6.93 26.13 -2.28
CA THR A 52 -6.27 24.83 -2.48
C THR A 52 -5.32 24.91 -3.67
N ALA A 53 -5.78 25.37 -4.83
CA ALA A 53 -4.90 25.52 -5.99
C ALA A 53 -3.74 26.47 -5.70
N ALA A 54 -4.02 27.62 -5.09
CA ALA A 54 -3.02 28.63 -4.75
C ALA A 54 -1.93 28.12 -3.80
N THR A 55 -2.25 27.20 -2.89
CA THR A 55 -1.27 26.66 -1.92
C THR A 55 -0.55 25.42 -2.46
N ARG A 56 -1.26 24.49 -3.11
CA ARG A 56 -0.67 23.21 -3.55
C ARG A 56 0.27 23.39 -4.75
N PHE A 57 -0.04 24.31 -5.65
CA PHE A 57 0.77 24.56 -6.84
C PHE A 57 1.79 25.70 -6.66
N TYR A 58 1.80 26.36 -5.50
CA TYR A 58 2.81 27.37 -5.22
C TYR A 58 4.20 26.73 -5.18
N LYS A 59 5.14 27.30 -5.94
CA LYS A 59 6.56 26.88 -6.01
C LYS A 59 6.75 25.37 -6.22
N LEU A 60 5.96 24.75 -7.09
CA LEU A 60 6.04 23.29 -7.32
C LEU A 60 7.37 22.85 -7.96
N ASP A 61 8.01 23.78 -8.67
CA ASP A 61 9.37 23.72 -9.22
C ASP A 61 10.47 23.75 -8.15
N GLN A 62 10.16 24.11 -6.90
CA GLN A 62 11.12 24.16 -5.82
C GLN A 62 10.84 23.07 -4.77
N PRO A 63 11.86 22.29 -4.36
CA PRO A 63 13.25 22.30 -4.86
C PRO A 63 13.43 21.64 -6.24
N ASP A 64 14.44 22.07 -6.99
CA ASP A 64 14.84 21.59 -8.32
C ASP A 64 15.65 20.26 -8.28
N HIS A 65 15.48 19.49 -7.22
CA HIS A 65 16.19 18.23 -6.99
C HIS A 65 15.27 17.15 -6.43
N ILE A 66 15.73 15.90 -6.53
CA ILE A 66 15.02 14.71 -6.07
C ILE A 66 14.78 14.81 -4.56
N CYS A 67 13.50 14.74 -4.16
CA CYS A 67 13.11 14.62 -2.76
C CYS A 67 13.02 13.15 -2.34
N TRP A 68 13.14 12.88 -1.04
CA TRP A 68 13.06 11.60 -0.34
C TRP A 68 12.68 10.38 -1.21
N ASP A 69 11.40 10.04 -1.32
CA ASP A 69 10.91 8.87 -2.06
C ASP A 69 10.62 9.13 -3.56
N GLU A 70 10.88 10.34 -4.06
CA GLU A 70 10.86 10.60 -5.52
C GLU A 70 11.91 9.73 -6.22
N THR A 71 13.01 9.41 -5.53
CA THR A 71 14.03 8.45 -5.97
C THR A 71 13.41 7.12 -6.43
N HIS A 72 12.50 6.56 -5.63
CA HIS A 72 11.87 5.28 -5.92
C HIS A 72 10.77 5.42 -6.97
N PHE A 73 9.82 6.33 -6.77
CA PHE A 73 8.62 6.38 -7.59
C PHE A 73 8.83 7.06 -8.94
N GLY A 74 9.75 8.02 -9.05
CA GLY A 74 10.21 8.55 -10.33
C GLY A 74 10.88 7.48 -11.18
N LYS A 75 11.77 6.68 -10.56
CA LYS A 75 12.41 5.53 -11.21
C LYS A 75 11.40 4.51 -11.73
N PHE A 76 10.41 4.14 -10.91
CA PHE A 76 9.35 3.21 -11.32
C PHE A 76 8.47 3.80 -12.44
N GLY A 77 8.18 5.11 -12.39
CA GLY A 77 7.51 5.82 -13.49
C GLY A 77 8.29 5.69 -14.80
N GLY A 78 9.61 5.89 -14.75
CA GLY A 78 10.51 5.71 -15.89
C GLY A 78 10.49 4.29 -16.47
N TYR A 79 10.41 3.25 -15.61
CA TYR A 79 10.30 1.87 -16.08
C TYR A 79 9.02 1.57 -16.87
N TYR A 80 7.90 2.21 -16.56
CA TYR A 80 6.68 2.09 -17.38
C TYR A 80 6.80 2.72 -18.76
N ILE A 81 7.54 3.83 -18.86
CA ILE A 81 7.81 4.52 -20.13
C ILE A 81 8.78 3.67 -20.97
N ASN A 82 9.85 3.18 -20.35
CA ASN A 82 10.85 2.32 -20.99
C ASN A 82 10.37 0.87 -21.21
N ARG A 83 9.19 0.49 -20.72
CA ARG A 83 8.62 -0.87 -20.81
C ARG A 83 9.45 -1.94 -20.10
N THR A 84 10.33 -1.56 -19.18
CA THR A 84 11.24 -2.45 -18.45
C THR A 84 10.59 -2.99 -17.19
N PHE A 85 10.58 -4.31 -17.03
CA PHE A 85 10.01 -4.96 -15.87
C PHE A 85 10.80 -4.65 -14.60
N PHE A 86 10.07 -4.46 -13.51
CA PHE A 86 10.67 -4.26 -12.19
C PHE A 86 9.82 -4.91 -11.10
N PHE A 87 10.46 -5.18 -9.97
CA PHE A 87 9.77 -5.64 -8.76
C PHE A 87 9.58 -4.50 -7.77
N ASP A 88 8.38 -4.39 -7.20
CA ASP A 88 8.08 -3.54 -6.04
C ASP A 88 7.02 -4.19 -5.14
N VAL A 89 7.02 -3.83 -3.85
CA VAL A 89 6.09 -4.37 -2.83
C VAL A 89 4.68 -3.78 -2.93
N HIS A 90 4.51 -2.64 -3.61
CA HIS A 90 3.24 -1.94 -3.75
C HIS A 90 2.55 -2.27 -5.08
N PRO A 91 1.21 -2.40 -5.07
CA PRO A 91 0.43 -2.54 -6.29
C PRO A 91 0.68 -1.43 -7.33
N PRO A 92 0.43 -1.69 -8.62
CA PRO A 92 1.05 -0.93 -9.70
C PRO A 92 0.36 0.39 -10.07
N LEU A 93 -0.90 0.62 -9.68
CA LEU A 93 -1.72 1.73 -10.22
C LEU A 93 -1.07 3.10 -9.98
N GLY A 94 -0.59 3.38 -8.77
CA GLY A 94 0.00 4.69 -8.46
C GLY A 94 1.26 4.96 -9.28
N LYS A 95 2.08 3.93 -9.50
CA LYS A 95 3.31 4.04 -10.31
C LYS A 95 2.98 4.18 -11.80
N MET A 96 1.93 3.49 -12.27
CA MET A 96 1.43 3.66 -13.64
C MET A 96 0.90 5.08 -13.87
N LEU A 97 0.20 5.67 -12.90
CA LEU A 97 -0.25 7.06 -12.97
C LEU A 97 0.93 8.04 -12.99
N ILE A 98 1.94 7.84 -12.15
CA ILE A 98 3.17 8.65 -12.17
C ILE A 98 3.87 8.55 -13.53
N GLY A 99 4.02 7.33 -14.07
CA GLY A 99 4.57 7.12 -15.41
C GLY A 99 3.73 7.78 -16.51
N LEU A 100 2.40 7.75 -16.40
CA LEU A 100 1.49 8.44 -17.31
C LEU A 100 1.68 9.96 -17.24
N PHE A 101 1.77 10.54 -16.04
CA PHE A 101 2.00 11.98 -15.87
C PHE A 101 3.34 12.43 -16.44
N GLY A 102 4.40 11.63 -16.28
CA GLY A 102 5.68 11.90 -16.93
C GLY A 102 5.59 11.79 -18.46
N TYR A 103 4.94 10.75 -18.97
CA TYR A 103 4.76 10.55 -20.41
C TYR A 103 4.00 11.70 -21.08
N LEU A 104 2.95 12.22 -20.43
CA LEU A 104 2.16 13.35 -20.94
C LEU A 104 2.94 14.68 -20.98
N ASP A 105 3.98 14.82 -20.16
CA ASP A 105 4.88 15.99 -20.10
C ASP A 105 6.12 15.85 -21.00
N GLY A 106 6.23 14.73 -21.73
CA GLY A 106 7.36 14.47 -22.63
C GLY A 106 8.60 13.87 -21.94
N TYR A 107 8.49 13.39 -20.70
CA TYR A 107 9.58 12.67 -20.05
C TYR A 107 9.92 11.37 -20.76
N ASN A 108 11.19 11.23 -21.14
CA ASN A 108 11.72 10.13 -21.94
C ASN A 108 12.37 9.01 -21.09
N ALA A 109 12.28 9.09 -19.76
CA ALA A 109 12.82 8.07 -18.84
C ALA A 109 14.34 7.81 -18.94
N THR A 110 15.13 8.83 -19.28
CA THR A 110 16.60 8.74 -19.26
C THR A 110 17.23 9.29 -17.98
N PHE A 111 16.52 10.12 -17.22
CA PHE A 111 17.03 10.65 -15.95
C PHE A 111 17.17 9.55 -14.88
N ALA A 112 18.34 9.48 -14.27
CA ALA A 112 18.66 8.48 -13.24
C ALA A 112 18.24 8.98 -11.85
N PHE A 113 17.13 8.45 -11.35
CA PHE A 113 16.70 8.71 -9.98
C PHE A 113 17.54 7.91 -8.97
N GLU A 114 18.72 8.42 -8.61
CA GLU A 114 19.68 7.70 -7.75
C GLU A 114 19.54 8.05 -6.26
N LYS A 115 19.74 9.32 -5.88
CA LYS A 115 19.70 9.73 -4.47
C LYS A 115 18.98 11.06 -4.27
N PRO A 116 18.42 11.31 -3.06
CA PRO A 116 17.84 12.61 -2.76
C PRO A 116 18.92 13.71 -2.84
N GLY A 117 18.57 14.84 -3.45
CA GLY A 117 19.46 15.97 -3.69
C GLY A 117 20.10 16.06 -5.07
N ASP A 118 19.98 15.01 -5.90
CA ASP A 118 20.39 15.11 -7.30
C ASP A 118 19.46 16.07 -8.04
N LYS A 119 20.05 17.01 -8.80
CA LYS A 119 19.28 18.00 -9.56
C LYS A 119 18.67 17.38 -10.80
N TYR A 120 17.49 17.87 -11.18
CA TYR A 120 16.82 17.43 -12.41
C TYR A 120 17.42 18.03 -13.68
N GLU A 121 18.22 19.10 -13.58
CA GLU A 121 18.80 19.81 -14.74
C GLU A 121 17.70 20.16 -15.76
N ASP A 122 17.88 19.80 -17.03
CA ASP A 122 16.94 20.09 -18.13
C ASP A 122 15.87 18.99 -18.32
N TYR A 123 15.82 17.97 -17.45
CA TYR A 123 14.85 16.88 -17.60
C TYR A 123 13.43 17.32 -17.19
N PRO A 124 12.39 17.00 -17.99
CA PRO A 124 11.01 17.32 -17.65
C PRO A 124 10.50 16.38 -16.53
N TYR A 125 10.41 16.91 -15.31
CA TYR A 125 9.85 16.21 -14.14
C TYR A 125 8.53 16.83 -13.64
N MET A 126 8.19 18.01 -14.16
CA MET A 126 7.11 18.84 -13.62
C MET A 126 5.75 18.20 -13.79
N GLY A 127 5.51 17.50 -14.91
CA GLY A 127 4.28 16.74 -15.12
C GLY A 127 4.02 15.70 -14.04
N MET A 128 5.06 15.00 -13.57
CA MET A 128 4.91 14.01 -12.49
C MET A 128 4.51 14.68 -11.16
N ARG A 129 5.19 15.77 -10.79
CA ARG A 129 4.84 16.55 -9.58
C ARG A 129 3.45 17.17 -9.69
N ALA A 130 3.13 17.78 -10.83
CA ALA A 130 1.83 18.39 -11.10
C ALA A 130 0.71 17.35 -11.05
N GLY A 131 0.89 16.16 -11.63
CA GLY A 131 -0.09 15.08 -11.57
C GLY A 131 -0.35 14.61 -10.14
N CYS A 132 0.72 14.44 -9.34
CA CYS A 132 0.60 14.12 -7.91
C CYS A 132 -0.09 15.26 -7.14
N ALA A 133 0.28 16.50 -7.41
CA ALA A 133 -0.31 17.71 -6.81
C ALA A 133 -1.78 17.89 -7.16
N ILE A 134 -2.22 17.55 -8.37
CA ILE A 134 -3.64 17.55 -8.76
C ILE A 134 -4.41 16.54 -7.91
N MET A 135 -3.94 15.30 -7.83
CA MET A 135 -4.62 14.25 -7.05
C MET A 135 -4.64 14.59 -5.56
N GLY A 136 -3.54 15.11 -5.02
CA GLY A 136 -3.44 15.55 -3.64
C GLY A 136 -4.23 16.83 -3.33
N ALA A 137 -4.38 17.75 -4.29
CA ALA A 137 -5.21 18.94 -4.15
C ALA A 137 -6.70 18.57 -4.03
N LEU A 138 -7.15 17.51 -4.71
CA LEU A 138 -8.54 17.05 -4.63
C LEU A 138 -8.95 16.55 -3.23
N LEU A 139 -8.02 16.29 -2.32
CA LEU A 139 -8.33 15.87 -0.95
C LEU A 139 -9.14 16.92 -0.18
N VAL A 140 -8.79 18.19 -0.34
CA VAL A 140 -9.46 19.30 0.36
C VAL A 140 -10.94 19.41 -0.04
N PRO A 141 -11.30 19.55 -1.34
CA PRO A 141 -12.69 19.59 -1.75
C PRO A 141 -13.42 18.27 -1.49
N LEU A 142 -12.77 17.10 -1.63
CA LEU A 142 -13.42 15.82 -1.29
C LEU A 142 -13.76 15.75 0.21
N SER A 143 -12.91 16.28 1.09
CA SER A 143 -13.16 16.32 2.53
C SER A 143 -14.31 17.26 2.88
N PHE A 144 -14.33 18.46 2.27
CA PHE A 144 -15.47 19.39 2.38
C PHE A 144 -16.78 18.71 1.94
N LEU A 145 -16.79 18.11 0.75
CA LEU A 145 -17.97 17.45 0.20
C LEU A 145 -18.40 16.23 1.02
N THR A 146 -17.45 15.47 1.56
CA THR A 146 -17.74 14.33 2.43
C THR A 146 -18.45 14.79 3.70
N VAL A 147 -17.89 15.76 4.42
CA VAL A 147 -18.50 16.27 5.66
C VAL A 147 -19.83 16.96 5.38
N TRP A 148 -19.94 17.70 4.27
CA TRP A 148 -21.20 18.29 3.81
C TRP A 148 -22.27 17.20 3.59
N GLU A 149 -21.95 16.11 2.91
CA GLU A 149 -22.93 15.04 2.64
C GLU A 149 -23.25 14.22 3.90
N MET A 150 -22.36 14.17 4.89
CA MET A 150 -22.60 13.49 6.17
C MET A 150 -23.45 14.33 7.13
N THR A 151 -23.31 15.66 7.11
CA THR A 151 -23.90 16.55 8.13
C THR A 151 -24.96 17.51 7.56
N PHE A 152 -24.87 17.88 6.29
CA PHE A 152 -25.56 19.03 5.70
C PHE A 152 -25.30 20.35 6.43
N SER A 153 -24.17 20.44 7.16
CA SER A 153 -23.71 21.65 7.82
C SER A 153 -22.58 22.29 7.01
N LEU A 154 -22.80 23.53 6.57
CA LEU A 154 -21.82 24.29 5.79
C LEU A 154 -20.61 24.71 6.65
N PRO A 155 -20.76 25.18 7.91
CA PRO A 155 -19.61 25.43 8.76
C PRO A 155 -18.79 24.16 9.05
N ALA A 156 -19.43 23.02 9.36
CA ALA A 156 -18.72 21.75 9.56
C ALA A 156 -17.86 21.36 8.34
N ALA A 157 -18.45 21.42 7.14
CA ALA A 157 -17.75 21.13 5.89
C ALA A 157 -16.58 22.10 5.66
N THR A 158 -16.80 23.39 5.94
CA THR A 158 -15.80 24.44 5.79
C THR A 158 -14.62 24.24 6.73
N PHE A 159 -14.86 23.98 8.03
CA PHE A 159 -13.79 23.70 8.99
C PHE A 159 -13.03 22.42 8.63
N ALA A 160 -13.70 21.35 8.22
CA ALA A 160 -13.04 20.13 7.76
C ALA A 160 -12.11 20.39 6.57
N GLY A 161 -12.58 21.16 5.58
CA GLY A 161 -11.77 21.59 4.45
C GLY A 161 -10.59 22.45 4.87
N VAL A 162 -10.80 23.47 5.70
CA VAL A 162 -9.76 24.42 6.15
C VAL A 162 -8.68 23.73 6.98
N LEU A 163 -9.02 22.80 7.86
CA LEU A 163 -8.04 22.04 8.66
C LEU A 163 -7.10 21.21 7.77
N ILE A 164 -7.61 20.65 6.67
CA ILE A 164 -6.77 19.89 5.72
C ILE A 164 -6.05 20.85 4.76
N LEU A 165 -6.69 21.96 4.41
CA LEU A 165 -6.11 23.03 3.60
C LEU A 165 -4.83 23.58 4.25
N LEU A 166 -4.87 23.83 5.56
CA LEU A 166 -3.81 24.51 6.30
C LEU A 166 -2.85 23.56 7.05
N ASP A 167 -2.89 22.26 6.75
CA ASP A 167 -1.93 21.29 7.29
C ASP A 167 -0.67 21.17 6.41
N HIS A 168 0.49 21.45 6.99
CA HIS A 168 1.78 21.41 6.30
C HIS A 168 2.20 20.00 5.89
N GLY A 169 1.95 19.00 6.73
CA GLY A 169 2.33 17.63 6.41
C GLY A 169 1.58 17.13 5.17
N MET A 170 0.28 17.39 5.13
CA MET A 170 -0.58 17.01 4.01
C MET A 170 -0.19 17.79 2.75
N LEU A 171 0.11 19.08 2.89
CA LEU A 171 0.58 19.90 1.78
C LEU A 171 1.92 19.37 1.21
N THR A 172 2.89 19.05 2.05
CA THR A 172 4.21 18.53 1.64
C THR A 172 4.06 17.19 0.93
N LEU A 173 3.35 16.20 1.51
CA LEU A 173 3.18 14.87 0.89
C LEU A 173 2.51 14.92 -0.49
N ASN A 174 1.64 15.89 -0.71
CA ASN A 174 0.86 15.97 -1.93
C ASN A 174 1.57 16.65 -3.10
N ARG A 175 2.74 17.27 -2.90
CA ARG A 175 3.42 18.07 -3.94
C ARG A 175 4.51 17.32 -4.71
N TYR A 176 4.98 16.20 -4.19
CA TYR A 176 6.13 15.47 -4.73
C TYR A 176 5.72 14.17 -5.43
N ILE A 177 6.65 13.59 -6.19
CA ILE A 177 6.46 12.34 -6.93
C ILE A 177 6.39 11.16 -5.96
N LEU A 178 5.22 10.96 -5.36
CA LEU A 178 4.98 9.97 -4.31
C LEU A 178 3.73 9.13 -4.59
N LEU A 179 3.64 7.96 -3.97
CA LEU A 179 2.42 7.15 -4.00
C LEU A 179 1.32 7.65 -3.04
N ASP A 180 1.68 8.45 -2.04
CA ASP A 180 0.72 8.96 -1.06
C ASP A 180 -0.37 9.85 -1.67
N PRO A 181 -0.10 10.84 -2.55
CA PRO A 181 -1.15 11.62 -3.19
C PRO A 181 -2.22 10.78 -3.92
N PRO A 182 -1.88 9.85 -4.85
CA PRO A 182 -2.88 9.00 -5.46
C PRO A 182 -3.58 8.07 -4.45
N LEU A 183 -2.87 7.56 -3.44
CA LEU A 183 -3.47 6.72 -2.39
C LEU A 183 -4.53 7.49 -1.60
N LEU A 184 -4.17 8.66 -1.07
CA LEU A 184 -5.06 9.50 -0.28
C LEU A 184 -6.26 9.95 -1.11
N PHE A 185 -6.06 10.23 -2.40
CA PHE A 185 -7.15 10.58 -3.32
C PHE A 185 -8.17 9.45 -3.40
N PHE A 186 -7.73 8.22 -3.69
CA PHE A 186 -8.66 7.10 -3.80
C PHE A 186 -9.31 6.72 -2.46
N ILE A 187 -8.60 6.86 -1.34
CA ILE A 187 -9.20 6.69 -0.01
C ILE A 187 -10.33 7.72 0.19
N SER A 188 -10.05 9.00 -0.07
CA SER A 188 -11.01 10.09 0.14
C SER A 188 -12.20 10.00 -0.82
N ALA A 189 -11.95 9.66 -2.09
CA ALA A 189 -13.00 9.42 -3.08
C ALA A 189 -13.85 8.18 -2.74
N SER A 190 -13.28 7.13 -2.16
CA SER A 190 -14.02 5.96 -1.67
C SER A 190 -14.98 6.33 -0.55
N VAL A 191 -14.52 7.15 0.41
CA VAL A 191 -15.38 7.64 1.50
C VAL A 191 -16.47 8.55 0.96
N TYR A 192 -16.12 9.53 0.12
CA TYR A 192 -17.07 10.45 -0.49
C TYR A 192 -18.18 9.72 -1.25
N THR A 193 -17.80 8.82 -2.17
CA THR A 193 -18.77 8.03 -2.96
C THR A 193 -19.64 7.15 -2.08
N THR A 194 -19.10 6.60 -0.98
CA THR A 194 -19.88 5.82 0.01
C THR A 194 -20.95 6.68 0.69
N VAL A 195 -20.59 7.91 1.09
CA VAL A 195 -21.56 8.83 1.69
C VAL A 195 -22.61 9.26 0.64
N LYS A 196 -22.21 9.53 -0.60
CA LYS A 196 -23.14 9.82 -1.71
C LYS A 196 -24.11 8.66 -1.95
N PHE A 197 -23.61 7.43 -1.94
CA PHE A 197 -24.40 6.22 -2.04
C PHE A 197 -25.41 6.11 -0.88
N HIS A 198 -24.95 6.33 0.36
CA HIS A 198 -25.83 6.31 1.53
C HIS A 198 -26.95 7.38 1.45
N ASN A 199 -26.66 8.54 0.87
CA ASN A 199 -27.66 9.59 0.62
C ASN A 199 -28.69 9.22 -0.47
N GLN A 200 -28.47 8.14 -1.22
CA GLN A 200 -29.46 7.56 -2.14
C GLN A 200 -30.33 6.46 -1.49
N ARG A 201 -30.22 6.17 -0.19
CA ARG A 201 -30.94 5.06 0.48
C ARG A 201 -32.46 5.06 0.27
N HIS A 202 -33.07 6.26 0.20
CA HIS A 202 -34.52 6.43 0.00
C HIS A 202 -34.99 6.17 -1.45
N ARG A 203 -34.04 6.03 -2.37
CA ARG A 203 -34.25 5.79 -3.81
C ARG A 203 -33.39 4.61 -4.25
N ALA A 204 -33.46 3.53 -3.46
CA ALA A 204 -32.78 2.27 -3.70
C ALA A 204 -33.04 1.74 -5.12
N PHE A 205 -32.02 1.14 -5.74
CA PHE A 205 -32.05 0.57 -7.09
C PHE A 205 -32.35 1.55 -8.23
N SER A 206 -32.41 2.85 -7.98
CA SER A 206 -32.42 3.88 -9.03
C SER A 206 -31.08 3.98 -9.74
N PHE A 207 -31.04 4.63 -10.90
CA PHE A 207 -29.78 4.88 -11.62
C PHE A 207 -28.72 5.60 -10.77
N PRO A 208 -29.03 6.70 -10.05
CA PRO A 208 -28.07 7.33 -9.14
C PRO A 208 -27.57 6.39 -8.04
N TRP A 209 -28.43 5.51 -7.52
CA TRP A 209 -28.06 4.54 -6.50
C TRP A 209 -27.01 3.53 -7.02
N TRP A 210 -27.26 2.96 -8.19
CA TRP A 210 -26.32 2.04 -8.85
C TRP A 210 -25.02 2.72 -9.27
N PHE A 211 -25.11 3.96 -9.76
CA PHE A 211 -23.95 4.76 -10.13
C PHE A 211 -23.03 4.97 -8.94
N TRP A 212 -23.55 5.49 -7.81
CA TRP A 212 -22.72 5.75 -6.63
C TRP A 212 -22.20 4.47 -6.00
N LEU A 213 -22.99 3.38 -5.99
CA LEU A 213 -22.53 2.08 -5.48
C LEU A 213 -21.36 1.51 -6.32
N SER A 214 -21.48 1.59 -7.65
CA SER A 214 -20.43 1.12 -8.56
C SER A 214 -19.20 2.02 -8.51
N ALA A 215 -19.40 3.33 -8.39
CA ALA A 215 -18.33 4.31 -8.19
C ALA A 215 -17.55 4.04 -6.90
N THR A 216 -18.23 3.69 -5.79
CA THR A 216 -17.57 3.24 -4.56
C THR A 216 -16.69 2.03 -4.81
N GLY A 217 -17.21 1.00 -5.50
CA GLY A 217 -16.41 -0.16 -5.90
C GLY A 217 -15.16 0.21 -6.69
N ALA A 218 -15.29 1.07 -7.70
CA ALA A 218 -14.17 1.51 -8.52
C ALA A 218 -13.11 2.31 -7.73
N MET A 219 -13.54 3.21 -6.84
CA MET A 219 -12.61 4.00 -6.01
C MET A 219 -11.89 3.13 -4.97
N LEU A 220 -12.56 2.12 -4.40
CA LEU A 220 -11.95 1.16 -3.49
C LEU A 220 -10.78 0.42 -4.15
N VAL A 221 -10.97 -0.03 -5.40
CA VAL A 221 -9.89 -0.64 -6.17
C VAL A 221 -8.73 0.30 -6.36
N GLY A 222 -9.00 1.56 -6.69
CA GLY A 222 -7.96 2.57 -6.83
C GLY A 222 -7.06 2.64 -5.60
N SER A 223 -7.65 2.60 -4.39
CA SER A 223 -6.88 2.65 -3.15
C SER A 223 -6.00 1.42 -2.94
N VAL A 224 -6.55 0.21 -3.11
CA VAL A 224 -5.82 -1.05 -2.94
C VAL A 224 -4.76 -1.23 -4.03
N ALA A 225 -5.06 -0.79 -5.25
CA ALA A 225 -4.17 -0.89 -6.40
C ALA A 225 -3.02 0.15 -6.39
N VAL A 226 -3.06 1.16 -5.52
CA VAL A 226 -1.92 2.05 -5.25
C VAL A 226 -1.04 1.49 -4.12
N LYS A 227 -1.63 1.10 -2.99
CA LYS A 227 -0.91 0.57 -1.82
C LYS A 227 -1.82 -0.34 -1.03
N PHE A 228 -1.30 -1.46 -0.49
CA PHE A 228 -2.12 -2.41 0.28
C PHE A 228 -2.78 -1.82 1.54
N VAL A 229 -2.27 -0.70 2.06
CA VAL A 229 -2.92 0.07 3.14
C VAL A 229 -4.35 0.51 2.75
N GLY A 230 -4.66 0.64 1.45
CA GLY A 230 -6.02 0.89 0.96
C GLY A 230 -7.05 -0.17 1.38
N VAL A 231 -6.62 -1.36 1.83
CA VAL A 231 -7.54 -2.36 2.40
C VAL A 231 -8.30 -1.84 3.63
N PHE A 232 -7.73 -0.87 4.35
CA PHE A 232 -8.38 -0.28 5.52
C PHE A 232 -9.64 0.52 5.16
N VAL A 233 -9.66 1.20 4.00
CA VAL A 233 -10.90 1.84 3.52
C VAL A 233 -11.91 0.81 3.02
N VAL A 234 -11.46 -0.34 2.49
CA VAL A 234 -12.35 -1.46 2.15
C VAL A 234 -13.07 -1.98 3.40
N PHE A 235 -12.36 -2.11 4.53
CA PHE A 235 -13.00 -2.47 5.80
C PHE A 235 -13.99 -1.41 6.30
N LEU A 236 -13.67 -0.12 6.17
CA LEU A 236 -14.59 0.96 6.55
C LEU A 236 -15.89 0.89 5.74
N VAL A 237 -15.79 0.76 4.42
CA VAL A 237 -16.95 0.61 3.54
C VAL A 237 -17.70 -0.70 3.81
N GLY A 238 -16.97 -1.78 4.11
CA GLY A 238 -17.54 -3.06 4.51
C GLY A 238 -18.37 -2.95 5.79
N PHE A 239 -17.84 -2.31 6.85
CA PHE A 239 -18.58 -2.05 8.08
C PHE A 239 -19.79 -1.14 7.86
N ARG A 240 -19.68 -0.12 6.99
CA ARG A 240 -20.83 0.71 6.62
C ARG A 240 -21.90 -0.08 5.89
N ALA A 241 -21.50 -0.93 4.94
CA ALA A 241 -22.40 -1.80 4.21
C ALA A 241 -23.11 -2.82 5.13
N ILE A 242 -22.40 -3.38 6.10
CA ILE A 242 -22.98 -4.27 7.12
C ILE A 242 -23.99 -3.51 7.99
N ALA A 243 -23.64 -2.31 8.46
CA ALA A 243 -24.57 -1.49 9.24
C ALA A 243 -25.83 -1.12 8.45
N ASP A 244 -25.69 -0.70 7.19
CA ASP A 244 -26.83 -0.43 6.31
C ASP A 244 -27.71 -1.69 6.12
N LEU A 245 -27.10 -2.86 5.91
CA LEU A 245 -27.84 -4.12 5.75
C LEU A 245 -28.55 -4.53 7.04
N TRP A 246 -27.95 -4.26 8.19
CA TRP A 246 -28.55 -4.47 9.50
C TRP A 246 -29.79 -3.59 9.70
N GLU A 247 -29.72 -2.30 9.35
CA GLU A 247 -30.87 -1.39 9.38
C GLU A 247 -31.98 -1.84 8.41
N ILE A 248 -31.63 -2.26 7.20
CA ILE A 248 -32.59 -2.77 6.20
C ILE A 248 -33.26 -4.06 6.68
N LEU A 249 -32.51 -4.96 7.32
CA LEU A 249 -33.04 -6.19 7.88
C LEU A 249 -33.99 -5.92 9.06
N GLY A 250 -33.71 -4.89 9.86
CA GLY A 250 -34.55 -4.47 10.97
C GLY A 250 -35.86 -3.77 10.55
N ASP A 251 -36.00 -3.36 9.29
CA ASP A 251 -37.23 -2.75 8.77
C ASP A 251 -38.30 -3.83 8.48
N LEU A 252 -39.14 -4.09 9.50
CA LEU A 252 -40.23 -5.05 9.43
C LEU A 252 -41.33 -4.68 8.41
N SER A 253 -41.29 -3.48 7.81
CA SER A 253 -42.24 -3.08 6.76
C SER A 253 -41.91 -3.69 5.39
N ARG A 254 -40.71 -4.28 5.23
CA ARG A 254 -40.21 -4.83 3.97
C ARG A 254 -40.00 -6.35 4.07
N PRO A 255 -40.24 -7.12 2.98
CA PRO A 255 -39.94 -8.54 2.97
C PRO A 255 -38.43 -8.81 2.96
N VAL A 256 -38.00 -9.95 3.50
CA VAL A 256 -36.58 -10.38 3.52
C VAL A 256 -35.93 -10.41 2.13
N SER A 257 -36.72 -10.66 1.07
CA SER A 257 -36.24 -10.62 -0.31
C SER A 257 -35.67 -9.25 -0.70
N TYR A 258 -36.14 -8.16 -0.10
CA TYR A 258 -35.58 -6.82 -0.28
C TYR A 258 -34.16 -6.72 0.27
N THR A 259 -33.91 -7.28 1.45
CA THR A 259 -32.57 -7.37 2.06
C THR A 259 -31.63 -8.22 1.20
N VAL A 260 -32.10 -9.36 0.68
CA VAL A 260 -31.31 -10.21 -0.23
C VAL A 260 -30.93 -9.46 -1.51
N LYS A 261 -31.85 -8.70 -2.13
CA LYS A 261 -31.52 -7.86 -3.30
C LYS A 261 -30.43 -6.84 -2.97
N HIS A 262 -30.53 -6.19 -1.81
CA HIS A 262 -29.52 -5.25 -1.34
C HIS A 262 -28.15 -5.89 -1.08
N PHE A 263 -28.15 -7.10 -0.52
CA PHE A 263 -26.93 -7.89 -0.30
C PHE A 263 -26.28 -8.24 -1.64
N MET A 264 -27.03 -8.79 -2.59
CA MET A 264 -26.51 -9.18 -3.91
C MET A 264 -25.96 -7.99 -4.69
N ALA A 265 -26.64 -6.85 -4.66
CA ALA A 265 -26.17 -5.63 -5.32
C ALA A 265 -24.86 -5.12 -4.72
N ARG A 266 -24.71 -5.15 -3.39
CA ARG A 266 -23.47 -4.79 -2.70
C ARG A 266 -22.36 -5.80 -2.96
N ALA A 267 -22.64 -7.11 -2.98
CA ALA A 267 -21.66 -8.12 -3.34
C ALA A 267 -21.15 -7.94 -4.78
N LEU A 268 -22.04 -7.62 -5.72
CA LEU A 268 -21.67 -7.34 -7.11
C LEU A 268 -20.76 -6.11 -7.22
N CYS A 269 -21.16 -4.97 -6.66
CA CYS A 269 -20.46 -3.71 -6.87
C CYS A 269 -19.29 -3.47 -5.90
N LEU A 270 -19.29 -4.06 -4.70
CA LEU A 270 -18.25 -3.86 -3.68
C LEU A 270 -17.29 -5.05 -3.52
N ILE A 271 -17.53 -6.17 -4.23
CA ILE A 271 -16.62 -7.32 -4.25
C ILE A 271 -16.28 -7.72 -5.68
N ALA A 272 -17.27 -8.15 -6.48
CA ALA A 272 -17.00 -8.70 -7.81
C ALA A 272 -16.41 -7.66 -8.78
N LEU A 273 -17.03 -6.48 -8.88
CA LEU A 273 -16.52 -5.37 -9.69
C LEU A 273 -15.09 -4.98 -9.24
N PRO A 274 -14.81 -4.79 -7.93
CA PRO A 274 -13.47 -4.52 -7.47
C PRO A 274 -12.42 -5.55 -7.87
N VAL A 275 -12.73 -6.84 -7.74
CA VAL A 275 -11.82 -7.93 -8.14
C VAL A 275 -11.51 -7.85 -9.63
N VAL A 276 -12.52 -7.67 -10.48
CA VAL A 276 -12.33 -7.57 -11.94
C VAL A 276 -11.46 -6.38 -12.32
N LEU A 277 -11.74 -5.19 -11.76
CA LEU A 277 -10.94 -3.99 -12.04
C LEU A 277 -9.50 -4.13 -11.54
N TYR A 278 -9.29 -4.71 -10.35
CA TYR A 278 -7.96 -4.94 -9.80
C TYR A 278 -7.13 -5.89 -10.68
N MET A 279 -7.75 -6.97 -11.15
CA MET A 279 -7.13 -7.89 -12.11
C MET A 279 -6.85 -7.18 -13.45
N GLY A 280 -7.74 -6.31 -13.92
CA GLY A 280 -7.54 -5.49 -15.12
C GLY A 280 -6.33 -4.56 -15.00
N ILE A 281 -6.12 -3.94 -13.84
CA ILE A 281 -4.94 -3.11 -13.57
C ILE A 281 -3.65 -3.94 -13.64
N PHE A 282 -3.62 -5.13 -13.02
CA PHE A 282 -2.46 -6.02 -13.11
C PHE A 282 -2.24 -6.57 -14.52
N TYR A 283 -3.31 -6.80 -15.28
CA TYR A 283 -3.23 -7.19 -16.68
C TYR A 283 -2.53 -6.11 -17.51
N ILE A 284 -2.88 -4.83 -17.30
CA ILE A 284 -2.20 -3.70 -17.94
C ILE A 284 -0.73 -3.65 -17.52
N HIS A 285 -0.44 -3.71 -16.21
CA HIS A 285 0.91 -3.69 -15.67
C HIS A 285 1.82 -4.77 -16.30
N LEU A 286 1.36 -6.02 -16.30
CA LEU A 286 2.11 -7.18 -16.82
C LEU A 286 2.21 -7.25 -18.34
N ARG A 287 1.38 -6.46 -19.06
CA ARG A 287 1.42 -6.36 -20.53
C ARG A 287 2.26 -5.17 -20.99
N VAL A 288 2.26 -4.08 -20.23
CA VAL A 288 3.08 -2.88 -20.49
C VAL A 288 4.56 -3.17 -20.23
N LEU A 289 4.88 -3.88 -19.16
CA LEU A 289 6.26 -4.22 -18.79
C LEU A 289 6.67 -5.57 -19.38
N TYR A 290 7.04 -5.56 -20.67
CA TYR A 290 7.41 -6.77 -21.40
C TYR A 290 8.93 -6.93 -21.60
N LEU A 291 9.75 -5.92 -21.33
CA LEU A 291 11.21 -6.04 -21.39
C LEU A 291 11.78 -6.50 -20.04
N SER A 292 12.89 -7.23 -20.06
CA SER A 292 13.66 -7.60 -18.87
C SER A 292 14.14 -6.34 -18.14
N GLY A 293 14.22 -6.42 -16.81
CA GLY A 293 14.68 -5.30 -16.01
C GLY A 293 14.94 -5.70 -14.56
N PRO A 294 15.28 -4.73 -13.71
CA PRO A 294 15.77 -5.00 -12.36
C PRO A 294 14.69 -5.63 -11.48
N GLY A 295 14.97 -6.83 -10.97
CA GLY A 295 14.07 -7.55 -10.07
C GLY A 295 13.25 -8.65 -10.73
N ASP A 296 13.40 -8.89 -12.04
CA ASP A 296 12.90 -10.11 -12.68
C ASP A 296 13.44 -11.40 -12.01
N GLY A 297 14.64 -11.34 -11.43
CA GLY A 297 15.28 -12.39 -10.64
C GLY A 297 14.45 -12.92 -9.47
N TYR A 298 13.59 -12.08 -8.86
CA TYR A 298 12.71 -12.48 -7.75
C TYR A 298 11.57 -13.41 -8.18
N PHE A 299 11.25 -13.42 -9.48
CA PHE A 299 10.19 -14.24 -10.06
C PHE A 299 10.72 -15.59 -10.53
N SER A 300 9.82 -16.54 -10.70
CA SER A 300 10.09 -17.85 -11.25
C SER A 300 10.69 -17.74 -12.64
N SER A 301 11.51 -18.73 -12.99
CA SER A 301 12.11 -18.83 -14.30
C SER A 301 11.05 -18.86 -15.41
N ALA A 302 9.89 -19.50 -15.15
CA ALA A 302 8.75 -19.55 -16.07
C ALA A 302 8.14 -18.15 -16.31
N PHE A 303 8.06 -17.31 -15.28
CA PHE A 303 7.64 -15.91 -15.43
C PHE A 303 8.63 -15.12 -16.29
N GLN A 304 9.94 -15.27 -16.05
CA GLN A 304 11.00 -14.55 -16.77
C GLN A 304 11.01 -14.86 -18.28
N THR A 305 10.52 -16.02 -18.72
CA THR A 305 10.40 -16.34 -20.16
C THR A 305 9.49 -15.37 -20.94
N HIS A 306 8.62 -14.62 -20.27
CA HIS A 306 7.77 -13.61 -20.90
C HIS A 306 8.49 -12.31 -21.21
N LEU A 307 9.65 -12.08 -20.58
CA LEU A 307 10.34 -10.81 -20.63
C LEU A 307 11.37 -10.80 -21.76
N GLU A 308 11.14 -10.00 -22.79
CA GLU A 308 12.08 -9.80 -23.89
C GLU A 308 13.41 -9.22 -23.39
N GLY A 309 14.53 -9.69 -23.93
CA GLY A 309 15.86 -9.33 -23.44
C GLY A 309 16.33 -10.16 -22.23
N ASN A 310 15.46 -10.96 -21.60
CA ASN A 310 15.90 -11.98 -20.66
C ASN A 310 16.52 -13.15 -21.43
N PHE A 311 17.63 -13.72 -20.96
CA PHE A 311 18.24 -14.87 -21.64
C PHE A 311 17.33 -16.12 -21.66
N LEU A 312 16.33 -16.23 -20.77
CA LEU A 312 15.33 -17.31 -20.81
C LEU A 312 14.28 -17.08 -21.90
N HIS A 313 14.16 -15.86 -22.42
CA HIS A 313 13.24 -15.55 -23.50
C HIS A 313 13.69 -16.22 -24.79
N ASN A 314 12.85 -17.12 -25.31
CA ASN A 314 13.14 -17.94 -26.49
C ASN A 314 14.42 -18.80 -26.37
N ALA A 315 14.95 -19.01 -25.17
CA ALA A 315 16.06 -19.94 -25.00
C ALA A 315 15.63 -21.38 -25.28
N SER A 316 16.61 -22.14 -25.76
CA SER A 316 16.49 -23.57 -25.98
C SER A 316 17.61 -24.26 -25.21
N THR A 317 17.24 -25.19 -24.34
CA THR A 317 18.18 -25.98 -23.54
C THR A 317 17.76 -27.44 -23.55
N PRO A 318 18.66 -28.38 -23.27
CA PRO A 318 18.31 -29.77 -23.12
C PRO A 318 17.26 -29.98 -22.04
N ARG A 319 16.21 -30.73 -22.38
CA ARG A 319 15.13 -31.07 -21.45
C ARG A 319 15.63 -31.95 -20.32
N GLU A 320 16.39 -33.00 -20.64
CA GLU A 320 16.93 -33.95 -19.67
C GLU A 320 18.33 -33.51 -19.20
N VAL A 321 18.67 -33.84 -17.96
CA VAL A 321 19.97 -33.53 -17.38
C VAL A 321 20.88 -34.76 -17.45
N ALA A 322 22.05 -34.61 -18.09
CA ALA A 322 23.07 -35.65 -18.18
C ALA A 322 24.23 -35.41 -17.19
N TYR A 323 24.94 -36.46 -16.84
CA TYR A 323 26.20 -36.33 -16.12
C TYR A 323 27.22 -35.58 -16.98
N GLY A 324 27.87 -34.57 -16.40
CA GLY A 324 28.73 -33.63 -17.11
C GLY A 324 27.99 -32.39 -17.65
N SER A 325 26.67 -32.31 -17.49
CA SER A 325 25.92 -31.08 -17.78
C SER A 325 26.42 -29.91 -16.93
N LEU A 326 26.48 -28.72 -17.54
CA LEU A 326 26.68 -27.46 -16.83
C LEU A 326 25.31 -26.87 -16.49
N LEU A 327 25.04 -26.73 -15.20
CA LEU A 327 23.74 -26.36 -14.65
C LEU A 327 23.78 -25.01 -13.95
N THR A 328 22.62 -24.34 -13.95
CA THR A 328 22.30 -23.27 -13.00
C THR A 328 21.14 -23.72 -12.15
N LEU A 329 21.32 -23.72 -10.82
CA LEU A 329 20.30 -24.15 -9.86
C LEU A 329 19.65 -22.93 -9.22
N LYS A 330 18.32 -22.86 -9.28
CA LYS A 330 17.52 -21.82 -8.62
C LYS A 330 16.75 -22.41 -7.46
N ASN A 331 16.69 -21.69 -6.34
CA ASN A 331 15.83 -22.09 -5.24
C ASN A 331 14.36 -21.75 -5.56
N SER A 332 13.46 -22.69 -5.28
CA SER A 332 12.04 -22.59 -5.65
C SER A 332 11.19 -21.76 -4.69
N ILE A 333 11.73 -21.27 -3.56
CA ILE A 333 10.97 -20.34 -2.72
C ILE A 333 10.77 -19.01 -3.42
N THR A 334 9.70 -18.32 -3.03
CA THR A 334 9.45 -16.94 -3.44
C THR A 334 10.63 -16.04 -3.05
N GLY A 335 11.25 -15.38 -4.04
CA GLY A 335 12.45 -14.56 -3.86
C GLY A 335 13.75 -15.35 -3.65
N GLY A 336 13.76 -16.65 -3.97
CA GLY A 336 14.94 -17.50 -3.89
C GLY A 336 16.00 -17.17 -4.96
N GLY A 337 17.27 -17.12 -4.54
CA GLY A 337 18.41 -16.89 -5.44
C GLY A 337 18.92 -18.15 -6.14
N TYR A 338 19.92 -17.95 -7.00
CA TYR A 338 20.73 -18.99 -7.62
C TYR A 338 21.80 -19.49 -6.66
N LEU A 339 22.09 -20.79 -6.69
CA LEU A 339 23.24 -21.33 -5.97
C LEU A 339 24.52 -20.69 -6.53
N HIS A 340 25.24 -19.98 -5.68
CA HIS A 340 26.35 -19.11 -6.06
C HIS A 340 27.59 -19.42 -5.22
N SER A 341 28.77 -19.27 -5.82
CA SER A 341 30.04 -19.41 -5.12
C SER A 341 31.09 -18.49 -5.73
N HIS A 342 31.99 -17.94 -4.93
CA HIS A 342 33.00 -16.98 -5.39
C HIS A 342 34.29 -17.18 -4.60
N MET A 343 35.43 -16.66 -5.07
CA MET A 343 36.76 -17.00 -4.53
C MET A 343 37.00 -16.61 -3.05
N HIS A 344 36.07 -15.89 -2.41
CA HIS A 344 36.23 -15.45 -1.03
C HIS A 344 35.95 -16.60 -0.06
N LEU A 345 36.72 -16.63 1.04
CA LEU A 345 36.59 -17.62 2.11
C LEU A 345 35.72 -17.06 3.24
N TYR A 346 35.11 -17.93 4.03
CA TYR A 346 34.49 -17.50 5.30
C TYR A 346 35.56 -16.88 6.22
N PRO A 347 35.23 -15.77 6.92
CA PRO A 347 36.18 -15.09 7.80
C PRO A 347 36.50 -15.92 9.04
N ALA A 348 37.61 -15.61 9.69
CA ALA A 348 38.01 -16.25 10.95
C ALA A 348 36.91 -16.09 12.01
N GLY A 349 36.62 -17.17 12.74
CA GLY A 349 35.56 -17.21 13.76
C GLY A 349 34.15 -17.50 13.23
N VAL A 350 33.97 -17.63 11.90
CA VAL A 350 32.70 -17.96 11.26
C VAL A 350 32.79 -19.34 10.59
N GLY A 351 32.83 -20.37 11.41
CA GLY A 351 32.94 -21.76 10.96
C GLY A 351 34.26 -22.03 10.23
N ALA A 352 34.22 -22.92 9.24
CA ALA A 352 35.40 -23.39 8.54
C ALA A 352 35.87 -22.32 7.56
N LYS A 353 37.18 -22.10 7.51
CA LYS A 353 37.83 -21.15 6.59
C LYS A 353 37.91 -21.71 5.17
N GLN A 354 36.75 -22.00 4.58
CA GLN A 354 36.57 -22.56 3.25
C GLN A 354 35.81 -21.58 2.35
N GLN A 355 35.68 -21.92 1.05
CA GLN A 355 35.06 -21.04 0.07
C GLN A 355 33.58 -20.78 0.41
N GLN A 356 33.15 -19.53 0.28
CA GLN A 356 31.77 -19.14 0.54
C GLN A 356 30.82 -19.68 -0.53
N VAL A 357 29.73 -20.30 -0.08
CA VAL A 357 28.59 -20.68 -0.93
C VAL A 357 27.37 -19.94 -0.43
N THR A 358 26.67 -19.29 -1.35
CA THR A 358 25.59 -18.36 -1.06
C THR A 358 24.45 -18.53 -2.07
N THR A 359 23.39 -17.75 -1.87
CA THR A 359 22.32 -17.58 -2.87
C THR A 359 22.35 -16.15 -3.37
N TYR A 360 22.43 -15.99 -4.69
CA TYR A 360 22.52 -14.69 -5.35
C TYR A 360 21.31 -14.44 -6.25
N SER A 361 20.76 -13.23 -6.25
CA SER A 361 19.53 -12.90 -6.98
C SER A 361 19.72 -12.71 -8.49
N HIS A 362 20.95 -12.41 -8.92
CA HIS A 362 21.28 -12.15 -10.31
C HIS A 362 22.05 -13.31 -10.92
N LYS A 363 21.98 -13.43 -12.25
CA LYS A 363 22.70 -14.47 -12.98
C LYS A 363 24.07 -13.99 -13.38
N ASP A 364 25.07 -14.82 -13.09
CA ASP A 364 26.44 -14.59 -13.50
C ASP A 364 27.17 -15.91 -13.83
N GLY A 365 28.46 -15.83 -14.12
CA GLY A 365 29.30 -17.00 -14.35
C GLY A 365 29.52 -17.87 -13.10
N ASN A 366 29.30 -17.31 -11.91
CA ASN A 366 29.48 -17.92 -10.59
C ASN A 366 28.26 -18.73 -10.12
N ASN A 367 27.19 -18.77 -10.91
CA ASN A 367 26.05 -19.65 -10.66
C ASN A 367 26.14 -21.00 -11.39
N ARG A 368 27.26 -21.27 -12.07
CA ARG A 368 27.40 -22.42 -12.96
C ARG A 368 28.08 -23.60 -12.26
N TRP A 369 27.40 -24.74 -12.24
CA TRP A 369 27.84 -25.97 -11.56
C TRP A 369 27.83 -27.16 -12.51
N PHE A 370 28.90 -27.95 -12.54
CA PHE A 370 28.91 -29.24 -13.21
C PHE A 370 28.27 -30.30 -12.32
N ILE A 371 27.32 -31.06 -12.86
CA ILE A 371 26.79 -32.24 -12.19
C ILE A 371 27.63 -33.48 -12.53
N LYS A 372 28.16 -34.14 -11.51
CA LYS A 372 29.12 -35.25 -11.66
C LYS A 372 28.66 -36.48 -10.90
N LYS A 373 29.09 -37.65 -11.36
CA LYS A 373 28.99 -38.89 -10.56
C LYS A 373 29.90 -38.81 -9.36
N PHE A 374 29.47 -39.38 -8.23
CA PHE A 374 30.27 -39.36 -7.01
C PHE A 374 31.54 -40.23 -7.08
N ASN A 375 31.53 -41.30 -7.89
CA ASN A 375 32.57 -42.34 -7.94
C ASN A 375 33.21 -42.56 -9.31
N LYS A 376 32.80 -41.84 -10.35
CA LYS A 376 33.31 -41.98 -11.73
C LYS A 376 33.85 -40.64 -12.25
N PRO A 377 34.85 -40.67 -13.14
CA PRO A 377 35.32 -39.46 -13.79
C PRO A 377 34.19 -38.79 -14.59
N THR A 378 34.27 -37.47 -14.75
CA THR A 378 33.27 -36.70 -15.48
C THR A 378 33.39 -36.98 -16.98
N PRO A 379 32.29 -37.30 -17.69
CA PRO A 379 32.32 -37.47 -19.13
C PRO A 379 32.76 -36.18 -19.83
N LEU A 380 33.69 -36.28 -20.78
CA LEU A 380 34.06 -35.15 -21.65
C LEU A 380 32.93 -34.91 -22.65
N TRP A 381 32.59 -33.66 -22.93
CA TRP A 381 31.56 -33.30 -23.91
C TRP A 381 31.85 -33.84 -25.32
N ASN A 382 33.14 -34.07 -25.65
CA ASN A 382 33.60 -34.61 -26.92
C ASN A 382 33.79 -36.14 -26.91
N SER A 383 33.44 -36.83 -25.82
CA SER A 383 33.53 -38.29 -25.75
C SER A 383 32.42 -38.96 -26.57
N THR A 384 32.72 -40.12 -27.15
CA THR A 384 31.77 -41.01 -27.83
C THR A 384 30.99 -41.91 -26.86
N ASP A 385 31.29 -41.88 -25.56
CA ASP A 385 30.62 -42.69 -24.54
C ASP A 385 29.10 -42.47 -24.53
N SER A 386 28.31 -43.48 -24.15
CA SER A 386 26.86 -43.35 -24.00
C SER A 386 26.47 -42.22 -23.04
N ILE A 387 25.46 -41.43 -23.38
CA ILE A 387 24.97 -40.35 -22.51
C ILE A 387 24.27 -40.97 -21.31
N GLU A 388 24.79 -40.71 -20.12
CA GLU A 388 24.18 -41.15 -18.86
C GLU A 388 23.36 -39.99 -18.26
N LEU A 389 22.05 -40.20 -18.09
CA LEU A 389 21.14 -39.24 -17.47
C LEU A 389 21.22 -39.28 -15.95
N VAL A 390 21.01 -38.13 -15.31
CA VAL A 390 20.85 -38.00 -13.86
C VAL A 390 19.42 -38.36 -13.49
N ARG A 391 19.26 -39.27 -12.54
CA ARG A 391 17.97 -39.85 -12.14
C ARG A 391 17.67 -39.60 -10.66
N ASN A 392 16.39 -39.72 -10.32
CA ASN A 392 15.93 -39.65 -8.94
C ASN A 392 16.59 -40.75 -8.08
N GLY A 393 17.18 -40.36 -6.95
CA GLY A 393 17.90 -41.24 -6.03
C GLY A 393 19.42 -41.27 -6.24
N ASP A 394 19.94 -40.71 -7.33
CA ASP A 394 21.35 -40.73 -7.66
C ASP A 394 22.22 -39.96 -6.65
N LEU A 395 23.42 -40.49 -6.40
CA LEU A 395 24.47 -39.82 -5.65
C LEU A 395 25.34 -39.00 -6.61
N ILE A 396 25.39 -37.69 -6.36
CA ILE A 396 26.04 -36.71 -7.23
C ILE A 396 27.06 -35.87 -6.47
N ARG A 397 27.95 -35.23 -7.23
CA ARG A 397 28.79 -34.11 -6.80
C ARG A 397 28.49 -32.89 -7.67
N LEU A 398 28.43 -31.72 -7.06
CA LEU A 398 28.30 -30.44 -7.77
C LEU A 398 29.62 -29.71 -7.71
N GLU A 399 30.25 -29.50 -8.85
CA GLU A 399 31.52 -28.76 -8.94
C GLU A 399 31.28 -27.37 -9.51
N HIS A 400 31.73 -26.34 -8.78
CA HIS A 400 31.63 -24.96 -9.22
C HIS A 400 32.55 -24.68 -10.41
N ARG A 401 32.00 -24.21 -11.54
CA ARG A 401 32.76 -24.09 -12.81
C ARG A 401 33.95 -23.11 -12.73
N PRO A 402 33.82 -21.90 -12.18
CA PRO A 402 34.94 -20.96 -12.06
C PRO A 402 36.06 -21.42 -11.11
N THR A 403 35.72 -22.00 -9.95
CA THR A 403 36.70 -22.26 -8.88
C THR A 403 37.10 -23.72 -8.76
N ARG A 404 36.42 -24.61 -9.50
CA ARG A 404 36.66 -26.07 -9.54
C ARG A 404 36.60 -26.73 -8.16
N ARG A 405 35.83 -26.14 -7.24
CA ARG A 405 35.58 -26.66 -5.89
C ARG A 405 34.20 -27.32 -5.82
N ASN A 406 34.08 -28.36 -5.03
CA ASN A 406 32.85 -29.11 -4.84
C ASN A 406 31.96 -28.45 -3.79
N LEU A 407 30.64 -28.57 -3.98
CA LEU A 407 29.66 -28.23 -2.95
C LEU A 407 29.79 -29.19 -1.77
N HIS A 408 30.06 -28.64 -0.59
CA HIS A 408 30.48 -29.39 0.57
C HIS A 408 29.69 -28.96 1.81
N SER A 409 29.49 -29.86 2.77
CA SER A 409 28.96 -29.51 4.09
C SER A 409 29.58 -30.35 5.19
N HIS A 410 29.68 -29.80 6.39
CA HIS A 410 30.25 -30.45 7.57
C HIS A 410 29.47 -30.04 8.81
N LYS A 411 29.68 -30.71 9.95
CA LYS A 411 28.91 -30.50 11.19
C LYS A 411 29.18 -29.18 11.92
N GLU A 412 29.86 -28.23 11.28
CA GLU A 412 30.04 -26.90 11.88
C GLU A 412 28.77 -26.05 11.69
N PRO A 413 28.43 -25.18 12.64
CA PRO A 413 27.21 -24.39 12.57
C PRO A 413 27.29 -23.35 11.45
N ALA A 414 26.17 -23.15 10.76
CA ALA A 414 26.05 -22.11 9.74
C ALA A 414 26.24 -20.69 10.33
N PRO A 415 26.72 -19.71 9.53
CA PRO A 415 27.10 -18.38 10.02
C PRO A 415 26.01 -17.62 10.80
N VAL A 416 24.78 -17.62 10.28
CA VAL A 416 23.63 -16.91 10.83
C VAL A 416 22.66 -17.90 11.45
N SER A 417 22.37 -18.99 10.74
CA SER A 417 21.41 -20.00 11.20
C SER A 417 22.10 -21.13 11.95
N ARG A 418 22.56 -20.84 13.18
CA ARG A 418 23.40 -21.72 14.02
C ARG A 418 22.86 -23.14 14.28
N LYS A 419 21.57 -23.39 14.06
CA LYS A 419 20.96 -24.74 14.16
C LYS A 419 21.18 -25.60 12.91
N HIS A 420 21.57 -25.00 11.79
CA HIS A 420 21.89 -25.67 10.55
C HIS A 420 23.40 -25.85 10.42
N TYR A 421 23.81 -26.71 9.51
CA TYR A 421 25.21 -26.93 9.17
C TYR A 421 25.69 -25.99 8.07
N GLN A 422 26.97 -25.61 8.15
CA GLN A 422 27.62 -24.75 7.17
C GLN A 422 27.76 -25.48 5.83
N VAL A 423 27.55 -24.75 4.74
CA VAL A 423 27.78 -25.20 3.36
C VAL A 423 28.89 -24.35 2.76
N THR A 424 29.85 -25.00 2.10
CA THR A 424 31.09 -24.39 1.62
C THR A 424 31.47 -24.94 0.26
N GLY A 425 32.47 -24.31 -0.38
CA GLY A 425 33.20 -24.89 -1.51
C GLY A 425 34.50 -25.52 -1.02
N TYR A 426 34.70 -26.80 -1.29
CA TYR A 426 35.87 -27.57 -0.82
C TYR A 426 36.55 -28.35 -1.96
N GLY A 427 37.80 -28.77 -1.74
CA GLY A 427 38.55 -29.55 -2.71
C GLY A 427 39.16 -28.74 -3.86
N GLU A 428 39.98 -29.36 -4.70
CA GLU A 428 40.70 -28.70 -5.80
C GLU A 428 40.54 -29.49 -7.11
N ASN A 429 40.25 -28.79 -8.21
CA ASN A 429 40.04 -29.40 -9.53
C ASN A 429 39.01 -30.54 -9.53
N GLY A 430 37.96 -30.42 -8.73
CA GLY A 430 36.91 -31.44 -8.57
C GLY A 430 37.29 -32.60 -7.63
N THR A 431 38.52 -32.62 -7.11
CA THR A 431 38.97 -33.58 -6.12
C THR A 431 38.59 -33.09 -4.73
N GLY A 432 37.79 -33.86 -4.01
CA GLY A 432 37.47 -33.60 -2.60
C GLY A 432 37.15 -34.91 -1.89
N ASP A 433 36.32 -34.86 -0.85
CA ASP A 433 36.11 -35.98 0.06
C ASP A 433 34.70 -36.57 -0.03
N ALA A 434 34.32 -37.40 0.95
CA ALA A 434 32.99 -38.00 1.02
C ALA A 434 31.89 -37.03 1.48
N ASN A 435 32.25 -35.84 2.00
CA ASN A 435 31.33 -34.78 2.39
C ASN A 435 30.92 -33.87 1.21
N ASP A 436 31.38 -34.20 0.00
CA ASP A 436 30.93 -33.54 -1.24
C ASP A 436 29.72 -34.25 -1.89
N VAL A 437 29.26 -35.36 -1.30
CA VAL A 437 28.28 -36.26 -1.93
C VAL A 437 26.85 -35.90 -1.50
N TRP A 438 26.01 -35.65 -2.50
CA TRP A 438 24.59 -35.29 -2.33
C TRP A 438 23.71 -36.31 -3.04
N ARG A 439 22.65 -36.76 -2.38
CA ARG A 439 21.58 -37.55 -2.99
C ARG A 439 20.55 -36.62 -3.59
N LEU A 440 20.26 -36.80 -4.88
CA LEU A 440 19.20 -36.07 -5.57
C LEU A 440 17.85 -36.74 -5.31
N VAL A 441 16.86 -35.97 -4.84
CA VAL A 441 15.51 -36.47 -4.55
C VAL A 441 14.49 -35.58 -5.24
N ILE A 442 13.79 -36.11 -6.26
CA ILE A 442 12.73 -35.40 -6.98
C ILE A 442 11.44 -35.44 -6.16
N GLU A 443 10.79 -34.28 -5.96
CA GLU A 443 9.53 -34.21 -5.22
C GLU A 443 8.39 -34.89 -5.98
N GLY A 444 7.83 -35.96 -5.40
CA GLY A 444 6.77 -36.74 -6.03
C GLY A 444 7.21 -37.52 -7.28
N GLY A 445 8.51 -37.58 -7.56
CA GLY A 445 9.06 -38.29 -8.71
C GLY A 445 9.13 -39.81 -8.47
N ALA A 446 8.95 -40.58 -9.54
CA ALA A 446 9.11 -42.03 -9.50
C ALA A 446 10.58 -42.42 -9.28
N GLU A 447 10.82 -43.64 -8.82
CA GLU A 447 12.18 -44.17 -8.70
C GLU A 447 12.83 -44.23 -10.09
N ASN A 448 14.10 -43.80 -10.19
CA ASN A 448 14.86 -43.72 -11.45
C ASN A 448 14.28 -42.78 -12.54
N GLU A 449 13.35 -41.89 -12.20
CA GLU A 449 12.85 -40.85 -13.11
C GLU A 449 13.99 -39.88 -13.51
N PRO A 450 14.18 -39.56 -14.81
CA PRO A 450 15.21 -38.63 -15.24
C PRO A 450 14.90 -37.20 -14.80
N LEU A 451 15.94 -36.49 -14.33
CA LEU A 451 15.83 -35.09 -13.96
C LEU A 451 15.60 -34.23 -15.21
N GLU A 452 14.61 -33.34 -15.16
CA GLU A 452 14.24 -32.46 -16.27
C GLU A 452 14.39 -30.98 -15.88
N THR A 453 14.96 -30.19 -16.78
CA THR A 453 15.12 -28.73 -16.69
C THR A 453 13.75 -28.07 -16.58
N MET A 454 13.60 -27.09 -15.68
CA MET A 454 12.38 -26.28 -15.42
C MET A 454 11.14 -27.01 -14.90
N ARG A 455 10.98 -28.31 -15.17
CA ARG A 455 9.81 -29.11 -14.76
C ARG A 455 9.94 -29.65 -13.34
N HIS A 456 11.08 -30.26 -13.03
CA HIS A 456 11.25 -30.98 -11.77
C HIS A 456 11.70 -30.04 -10.64
N LYS A 457 11.04 -30.20 -9.50
CA LYS A 457 11.46 -29.67 -8.20
C LYS A 457 12.14 -30.80 -7.45
N PHE A 458 13.33 -30.55 -6.92
CA PHE A 458 14.11 -31.57 -6.26
C PHE A 458 14.86 -31.02 -5.03
N LYS A 459 15.30 -31.93 -4.17
CA LYS A 459 16.09 -31.66 -2.98
C LYS A 459 17.46 -32.31 -3.13
N LEU A 460 18.46 -31.69 -2.52
CA LEU A 460 19.81 -32.25 -2.41
C LEU A 460 20.04 -32.63 -0.96
N VAL A 461 20.02 -33.93 -0.67
CA VAL A 461 20.23 -34.47 0.68
C VAL A 461 21.68 -34.88 0.82
N HIS A 462 22.41 -34.26 1.74
CA HIS A 462 23.79 -34.59 2.01
C HIS A 462 23.92 -36.04 2.49
N TYR A 463 24.78 -36.83 1.85
CA TYR A 463 24.83 -38.28 2.04
C TYR A 463 25.25 -38.68 3.45
N LEU A 464 26.33 -38.09 3.99
CA LEU A 464 26.86 -38.44 5.31
C LEU A 464 26.13 -37.72 6.48
N GLN A 465 25.84 -36.42 6.31
CA GLN A 465 25.35 -35.56 7.38
C GLN A 465 23.84 -35.70 7.57
N ASN A 466 23.15 -36.33 6.62
CA ASN A 466 21.71 -36.51 6.58
C ASN A 466 20.93 -35.20 6.80
N CYS A 467 21.38 -34.15 6.12
CA CYS A 467 20.76 -32.83 6.10
C CYS A 467 20.44 -32.43 4.65
N VAL A 468 19.55 -31.46 4.45
CA VAL A 468 19.11 -31.02 3.12
C VAL A 468 19.65 -29.64 2.80
N LEU A 469 20.14 -29.43 1.57
CA LEU A 469 20.59 -28.13 1.09
C LEU A 469 19.42 -27.14 1.05
N SER A 470 19.46 -26.13 1.90
CA SER A 470 18.38 -25.17 2.11
C SER A 470 18.90 -23.74 2.17
N THR A 471 18.03 -22.79 1.86
CA THR A 471 18.27 -21.35 2.08
C THR A 471 17.42 -20.86 3.24
N THR A 472 17.96 -19.94 4.04
CA THR A 472 17.30 -19.47 5.27
C THR A 472 16.56 -18.16 5.08
N LYS A 473 16.53 -17.60 3.86
CA LYS A 473 16.09 -16.23 3.51
C LYS A 473 16.82 -15.11 4.27
N LYS A 474 17.77 -15.43 5.15
CA LYS A 474 18.56 -14.46 5.88
C LYS A 474 19.73 -14.01 5.01
N THR A 475 20.06 -12.73 5.10
CA THR A 475 21.23 -12.17 4.44
C THR A 475 22.47 -12.37 5.30
N LEU A 476 23.58 -12.69 4.66
CA LEU A 476 24.89 -12.68 5.29
C LEU A 476 25.31 -11.23 5.59
N PRO A 477 26.19 -11.00 6.57
CA PRO A 477 26.76 -9.67 6.81
C PRO A 477 27.61 -9.18 5.62
N LYS A 478 28.16 -7.96 5.73
CA LYS A 478 28.97 -7.32 4.68
C LYS A 478 30.10 -8.19 4.11
N TRP A 479 30.71 -9.07 4.91
CA TRP A 479 31.75 -10.00 4.45
C TRP A 479 31.25 -11.05 3.45
N GLY A 480 29.95 -11.33 3.44
CA GLY A 480 29.27 -12.21 2.49
C GLY A 480 28.45 -11.44 1.46
N TYR A 481 28.82 -10.18 1.21
CA TYR A 481 28.22 -9.29 0.19
C TYR A 481 26.70 -9.10 0.33
N GLU A 482 26.16 -9.25 1.53
CA GLU A 482 24.71 -9.17 1.79
C GLU A 482 23.88 -10.18 0.97
N GLN A 483 24.52 -11.25 0.50
CA GLN A 483 23.87 -12.35 -0.23
C GLN A 483 23.09 -13.25 0.73
N GLN A 484 22.14 -14.03 0.21
CA GLN A 484 21.32 -14.93 1.04
C GLN A 484 22.14 -16.15 1.49
N GLU A 485 21.96 -16.57 2.75
CA GLU A 485 22.64 -17.69 3.37
C GLU A 485 22.15 -19.04 2.82
N VAL A 486 23.09 -19.89 2.41
CA VAL A 486 22.85 -21.31 2.08
C VAL A 486 23.40 -22.18 3.21
N THR A 487 22.64 -23.20 3.59
CA THR A 487 22.92 -24.06 4.74
C THR A 487 22.50 -25.49 4.46
N CYS A 488 22.94 -26.44 5.28
CA CYS A 488 22.43 -27.79 5.27
C CYS A 488 21.54 -27.99 6.50
N ASN A 489 20.23 -28.07 6.30
CA ASN A 489 19.23 -28.16 7.35
C ASN A 489 19.03 -29.62 7.78
N PRO A 490 19.22 -29.99 9.05
CA PRO A 490 18.92 -31.34 9.54
C PRO A 490 17.46 -31.77 9.33
N ASN A 491 16.53 -30.81 9.19
CA ASN A 491 15.15 -31.11 8.84
C ASN A 491 14.97 -31.32 7.33
N LEU A 492 14.94 -32.59 6.91
CA LEU A 492 14.75 -32.98 5.50
C LEU A 492 13.42 -32.54 4.88
N ARG A 493 12.41 -32.21 5.70
CA ARG A 493 11.09 -31.74 5.25
C ARG A 493 11.03 -30.23 5.07
N ASP A 494 12.15 -29.53 5.13
CA ASP A 494 12.20 -28.10 4.91
C ASP A 494 11.66 -27.73 3.51
N ALA A 495 10.71 -26.81 3.47
CA ALA A 495 10.12 -26.29 2.25
C ALA A 495 11.08 -25.35 1.51
N ALA A 496 12.05 -24.76 2.21
CA ALA A 496 13.07 -23.90 1.59
C ALA A 496 14.21 -24.67 0.92
N ALA A 497 14.21 -26.00 1.02
CA ALA A 497 15.22 -26.88 0.46
C ALA A 497 14.94 -27.34 -0.98
N VAL A 498 13.92 -26.78 -1.62
CA VAL A 498 13.49 -27.16 -2.97
C VAL A 498 14.22 -26.33 -4.01
N TRP A 499 14.86 -27.00 -4.96
CA TRP A 499 15.61 -26.43 -6.06
C TRP A 499 15.05 -26.88 -7.40
N ASN A 500 15.29 -26.08 -8.43
CA ASN A 500 15.01 -26.44 -9.82
C ASN A 500 16.23 -26.15 -10.70
N VAL A 501 16.42 -26.97 -11.73
CA VAL A 501 17.41 -26.71 -12.77
C VAL A 501 16.81 -25.68 -13.70
N GLU A 502 17.47 -24.55 -13.85
CA GLU A 502 16.97 -23.46 -14.70
C GLU A 502 17.65 -23.42 -16.07
N ASP A 503 18.98 -23.46 -16.08
CA ASP A 503 19.79 -23.58 -17.31
C ASP A 503 20.48 -24.94 -17.27
N ASN A 504 20.53 -25.60 -18.43
CA ASN A 504 21.21 -26.87 -18.64
C ASN A 504 21.97 -26.77 -19.96
N ARG A 505 23.25 -27.12 -19.96
CA ARG A 505 24.07 -27.14 -21.17
C ARG A 505 24.78 -28.47 -21.29
N PHE A 506 24.45 -29.18 -22.36
CA PHE A 506 25.11 -30.41 -22.76
C PHE A 506 25.00 -30.57 -24.28
N PRO A 507 26.09 -30.41 -25.05
CA PRO A 507 26.02 -30.31 -26.51
C PRO A 507 25.40 -31.51 -27.24
N ARG A 508 25.43 -32.70 -26.62
CA ARG A 508 24.97 -33.95 -27.23
C ARG A 508 23.48 -34.26 -27.00
N LEU A 509 22.76 -33.44 -26.24
CA LEU A 509 21.33 -33.62 -25.99
C LEU A 509 20.49 -32.65 -26.84
N PRO A 510 19.28 -33.05 -27.28
CA PRO A 510 18.40 -32.19 -28.06
C PRO A 510 17.83 -31.05 -27.21
N ASN A 511 17.85 -29.85 -27.75
CA ASN A 511 17.28 -28.68 -27.10
C ASN A 511 15.76 -28.63 -27.26
N VAL A 512 15.06 -28.18 -26.22
CA VAL A 512 13.63 -27.90 -26.22
C VAL A 512 13.41 -26.41 -25.96
N SER A 513 12.44 -25.80 -26.65
CA SER A 513 12.09 -24.40 -26.46
C SER A 513 11.41 -24.17 -25.10
N PHE A 514 11.82 -23.14 -24.38
CA PHE A 514 11.18 -22.74 -23.13
C PHE A 514 9.77 -22.14 -23.30
N SER A 515 9.32 -21.89 -24.53
CA SER A 515 7.96 -21.42 -24.80
C SER A 515 6.87 -22.37 -24.27
N ALA A 516 7.18 -23.67 -24.15
CA ALA A 516 6.29 -24.68 -23.58
C ALA A 516 5.96 -24.47 -22.09
N TYR A 517 6.78 -23.71 -21.35
CA TYR A 517 6.63 -23.48 -19.91
C TYR A 517 6.08 -22.09 -19.57
N LYS A 518 5.54 -21.35 -20.55
CA LYS A 518 4.97 -20.02 -20.33
C LYS A 518 3.73 -20.09 -19.43
N LEU A 519 3.81 -19.38 -18.30
CA LEU A 519 2.68 -19.12 -17.41
C LEU A 519 1.54 -18.34 -18.08
N ASN A 520 0.31 -18.69 -17.74
CA ASN A 520 -0.85 -17.88 -18.10
C ASN A 520 -0.97 -16.62 -17.21
N PHE A 521 -1.90 -15.72 -17.55
CA PHE A 521 -2.09 -14.47 -16.80
C PHE A 521 -2.38 -14.71 -15.30
N PHE A 522 -3.26 -15.65 -14.96
CA PHE A 522 -3.63 -15.91 -13.56
C PHE A 522 -2.45 -16.42 -12.75
N GLN A 523 -1.63 -17.32 -13.33
CA GLN A 523 -0.41 -17.79 -12.70
C GLN A 523 0.57 -16.64 -12.45
N ARG A 524 0.80 -15.79 -13.45
CA ARG A 524 1.64 -14.59 -13.31
C ARG A 524 1.09 -13.62 -12.26
N PHE A 525 -0.23 -13.45 -12.21
CA PHE A 525 -0.92 -12.60 -11.24
C PHE A 525 -0.73 -13.11 -9.81
N PHE A 526 -0.99 -14.39 -9.54
CA PHE A 526 -0.78 -14.97 -8.20
C PHE A 526 0.69 -14.99 -7.80
N GLU A 527 1.58 -15.27 -8.73
CA GLU A 527 3.02 -15.23 -8.47
C GLU A 527 3.47 -13.82 -8.09
N ALA A 528 3.04 -12.79 -8.83
CA ALA A 528 3.34 -11.39 -8.49
C ALA A 528 2.88 -11.05 -7.06
N HIS A 529 1.67 -11.44 -6.67
CA HIS A 529 1.18 -11.21 -5.30
C HIS A 529 2.00 -11.96 -4.24
N ALA A 530 2.38 -13.22 -4.52
CA ALA A 530 3.23 -13.98 -3.61
C ALA A 530 4.59 -13.28 -3.39
N VAL A 531 5.23 -12.81 -4.46
CA VAL A 531 6.50 -12.06 -4.38
C VAL A 531 6.30 -10.73 -3.65
N MET A 532 5.22 -9.99 -3.90
CA MET A 532 4.92 -8.74 -3.20
C MET A 532 4.70 -8.94 -1.70
N PHE A 533 3.93 -9.94 -1.29
CA PHE A 533 3.70 -10.24 0.12
C PHE A 533 4.96 -10.73 0.83
N SER A 534 5.74 -11.59 0.16
CA SER A 534 7.04 -12.04 0.70
C SER A 534 8.03 -10.88 0.84
N GLY A 535 8.10 -9.99 -0.15
CA GLY A 535 8.93 -8.79 -0.11
C GLY A 535 8.52 -7.84 1.02
N ASN A 536 7.23 -7.56 1.16
CA ASN A 536 6.72 -6.68 2.21
C ASN A 536 6.97 -7.23 3.63
N ALA A 537 6.84 -8.55 3.83
CA ALA A 537 7.17 -9.21 5.10
C ALA A 537 8.68 -9.23 5.41
N GLY A 538 9.52 -9.11 4.38
CA GLY A 538 10.98 -9.05 4.49
C GLY A 538 11.54 -7.68 4.88
N LEU A 539 10.76 -6.60 4.77
CA LEU A 539 11.16 -5.23 5.10
C LEU A 539 11.19 -4.98 6.62
N LYS A 540 12.07 -5.68 7.33
CA LYS A 540 12.28 -5.50 8.77
C LYS A 540 13.35 -4.44 9.04
N PRO A 541 13.21 -3.65 10.13
CA PRO A 541 14.24 -2.70 10.54
C PRO A 541 15.57 -3.42 10.74
N LYS A 542 16.68 -2.80 10.33
CA LYS A 542 18.01 -3.31 10.65
C LYS A 542 18.29 -3.12 12.15
N ASP A 543 19.09 -4.01 12.74
CA ASP A 543 19.45 -3.90 14.16
C ASP A 543 20.13 -2.54 14.44
N GLY A 544 19.56 -1.76 15.36
CA GLY A 544 20.03 -0.41 15.71
C GLY A 544 19.45 0.74 14.88
N GLU A 545 18.63 0.46 13.86
CA GLU A 545 17.97 1.50 13.06
C GLU A 545 16.74 2.07 13.79
N LEU A 546 16.74 3.38 14.07
CA LEU A 546 15.61 4.07 14.71
C LEU A 546 14.53 4.40 13.68
N THR A 547 13.54 3.52 13.55
CA THR A 547 12.36 3.77 12.71
C THR A 547 11.26 4.53 13.47
N SER A 548 10.38 5.22 12.74
CA SER A 548 9.24 5.90 13.34
C SER A 548 8.24 4.89 13.93
N ARG A 549 7.66 5.20 15.09
CA ARG A 549 6.70 4.32 15.78
C ARG A 549 5.28 4.89 15.78
N PRO A 550 4.22 4.04 15.74
CA PRO A 550 2.84 4.51 15.66
C PRO A 550 2.41 5.52 16.72
N TRP A 551 2.87 5.39 17.96
CA TRP A 551 2.54 6.33 19.04
C TRP A 551 3.13 7.73 18.84
N MET A 552 4.23 7.86 18.07
CA MET A 552 4.91 9.13 17.81
C MET A 552 4.12 10.01 16.84
N TRP A 553 3.26 9.41 16.01
CA TRP A 553 2.61 10.14 14.92
C TRP A 553 1.56 11.12 15.43
N PRO A 554 0.52 10.73 16.19
CA PRO A 554 -0.59 11.65 16.49
C PRO A 554 -0.17 12.89 17.28
N ILE A 555 0.90 12.80 18.07
CA ILE A 555 1.47 13.92 18.85
C ILE A 555 2.46 14.77 18.06
N ASN A 556 2.73 14.42 16.79
CA ASN A 556 3.68 15.10 15.91
C ASN A 556 5.11 15.12 16.51
N LEU A 557 5.55 14.02 17.13
CA LEU A 557 6.78 14.01 17.94
C LEU A 557 8.04 14.27 17.10
N ARG A 558 8.18 13.59 15.97
CA ARG A 558 9.35 13.70 15.10
C ARG A 558 8.89 13.65 13.64
N GLY A 559 9.26 14.67 12.89
CA GLY A 559 9.03 14.74 11.45
C GLY A 559 10.08 13.99 10.66
N GLN A 560 10.17 14.28 9.36
CA GLN A 560 11.07 13.60 8.45
C GLN A 560 11.70 14.57 7.46
N PHE A 561 13.02 14.52 7.28
CA PHE A 561 13.68 15.24 6.20
C PHE A 561 13.19 14.74 4.85
N PHE A 562 12.70 15.68 4.04
CA PHE A 562 12.07 15.40 2.76
C PHE A 562 12.97 15.75 1.58
N SER A 563 13.90 16.69 1.76
CA SER A 563 14.95 16.95 0.79
C SER A 563 16.33 16.91 1.44
N ALA A 564 17.33 16.59 0.63
CA ALA A 564 18.74 16.58 1.00
C ALA A 564 19.51 17.38 -0.05
N GLY A 565 20.58 18.08 0.34
CA GLY A 565 21.38 18.87 -0.58
C GLY A 565 21.69 20.29 -0.10
N GLU A 566 22.48 21.01 -0.91
CA GLU A 566 22.77 22.42 -0.71
C GLU A 566 21.62 23.28 -1.26
N GLY A 567 21.15 24.25 -0.46
CA GLY A 567 20.03 25.14 -0.83
C GLY A 567 18.74 24.86 -0.04
N VAL A 568 17.61 24.80 -0.76
CA VAL A 568 16.27 24.75 -0.16
C VAL A 568 16.00 23.38 0.48
N LYS A 569 15.76 23.37 1.79
CA LYS A 569 15.44 22.15 2.56
C LYS A 569 13.96 22.05 2.86
N ILE A 570 13.41 20.85 2.73
CA ILE A 570 12.00 20.54 2.99
C ILE A 570 11.94 19.56 4.16
N TYR A 571 11.06 19.83 5.11
CA TYR A 571 10.85 18.98 6.28
C TYR A 571 9.37 18.63 6.44
N LEU A 572 9.08 17.33 6.46
CA LEU A 572 7.73 16.83 6.66
C LEU A 572 7.38 16.88 8.14
N LEU A 573 6.58 17.86 8.51
CA LEU A 573 5.97 18.00 9.83
C LEU A 573 4.50 18.43 9.66
N GLY A 574 3.62 17.86 10.47
CA GLY A 574 2.23 18.32 10.55
C GLY A 574 2.13 19.73 11.13
N ASN A 575 1.03 20.45 10.86
CA ASN A 575 0.77 21.69 11.58
C ASN A 575 0.43 21.34 13.05
N PRO A 576 1.26 21.71 14.04
CA PRO A 576 1.10 21.23 15.42
C PRO A 576 -0.21 21.69 16.06
N ILE A 577 -0.68 22.89 15.72
CA ILE A 577 -1.98 23.39 16.21
C ILE A 577 -3.11 22.48 15.72
N ILE A 578 -3.09 22.06 14.45
CA ILE A 578 -4.11 21.18 13.87
C ILE A 578 -4.01 19.78 14.48
N TRP A 579 -2.81 19.22 14.57
CA TRP A 579 -2.61 17.85 15.06
C TRP A 579 -2.99 17.70 16.53
N TRP A 580 -2.58 18.64 17.38
CA TRP A 580 -2.95 18.60 18.80
C TRP A 580 -4.42 18.94 19.00
N SER A 581 -4.98 19.87 18.24
CA SER A 581 -6.42 20.15 18.28
C SER A 581 -7.23 18.92 17.86
N ASN A 582 -6.79 18.15 16.87
CA ASN A 582 -7.44 16.90 16.48
C ASN A 582 -7.49 15.90 17.64
N LEU A 583 -6.42 15.76 18.42
CA LEU A 583 -6.42 14.92 19.62
C LEU A 583 -7.44 15.40 20.67
N VAL A 584 -7.46 16.72 20.93
CA VAL A 584 -8.40 17.33 21.88
C VAL A 584 -9.85 17.12 21.44
N PHE A 585 -10.17 17.37 20.17
CA PHE A 585 -11.52 17.18 19.65
C PHE A 585 -11.94 15.72 19.59
N MET A 586 -11.01 14.78 19.35
CA MET A 586 -11.28 13.35 19.49
C MET A 586 -11.61 12.96 20.92
N ALA A 587 -10.83 13.42 21.91
CA ALA A 587 -11.12 13.18 23.32
C ALA A 587 -12.46 13.80 23.76
N PHE A 588 -12.77 15.00 23.26
CA PHE A 588 -14.03 15.67 23.51
C PHE A 588 -15.22 14.90 22.90
N TYR A 589 -15.09 14.38 21.68
CA TYR A 589 -16.12 13.53 21.07
C TYR A 589 -16.39 12.26 21.90
N LEU A 590 -15.35 11.56 22.36
CA LEU A 590 -15.53 10.38 23.22
C LEU A 590 -16.25 10.75 24.52
N THR A 591 -15.91 11.89 25.10
CA THR A 591 -16.60 12.43 26.28
C THR A 591 -18.07 12.73 25.97
N LEU A 592 -18.37 13.37 24.84
CA LEU A 592 -19.75 13.62 24.40
C LEU A 592 -20.54 12.32 24.19
N LEU A 593 -19.91 11.30 23.62
CA LEU A 593 -20.53 9.99 23.40
C LEU A 593 -20.90 9.32 24.73
N VAL A 594 -19.99 9.35 25.72
CA VAL A 594 -20.24 8.81 27.07
C VAL A 594 -21.35 9.59 27.76
N VAL A 595 -21.28 10.93 27.75
CA VAL A 595 -22.29 11.79 28.37
C VAL A 595 -23.66 11.57 27.74
N LYS A 596 -23.76 11.48 26.40
CA LYS A 596 -25.03 11.16 25.74
C LYS A 596 -25.54 9.80 26.17
N SER A 597 -24.69 8.77 26.15
CA SER A 597 -25.09 7.41 26.51
C SER A 597 -25.65 7.35 27.94
N ILE A 598 -25.06 8.09 28.88
CA ILE A 598 -25.56 8.20 30.25
C ILE A 598 -26.89 8.97 30.29
N ARG A 599 -27.03 10.08 29.56
CA ARG A 599 -28.26 10.88 29.51
C ARG A 599 -29.43 10.11 28.91
N ASP A 600 -29.18 9.40 27.81
CA ASP A 600 -30.18 8.57 27.12
C ASP A 600 -30.63 7.40 28.04
N ARG A 601 -29.75 6.85 28.88
CA ARG A 601 -30.10 5.84 29.90
C ARG A 601 -30.85 6.39 31.11
N ARG A 602 -30.78 7.70 31.34
CA ARG A 602 -31.44 8.40 32.46
C ARG A 602 -32.72 9.14 32.03
N ASP A 603 -33.16 8.94 30.78
CA ASP A 603 -34.34 9.59 30.19
C ASP A 603 -34.35 11.12 30.35
N ILE A 604 -33.17 11.76 30.31
CA ILE A 604 -33.06 13.22 30.41
C ILE A 604 -33.53 13.86 29.10
N ILE A 605 -34.65 14.56 29.14
CA ILE A 605 -35.26 15.23 27.98
C ILE A 605 -34.39 16.42 27.53
N SER A 606 -33.78 16.29 26.36
CA SER A 606 -33.08 17.40 25.68
C SER A 606 -34.03 18.13 24.73
N SER A 607 -33.77 19.41 24.47
CA SER A 607 -34.55 20.16 23.47
C SER A 607 -34.47 19.49 22.08
N PRO A 608 -35.52 19.54 21.25
CA PRO A 608 -35.51 18.90 19.93
C PRO A 608 -34.36 19.37 19.04
N HIS A 609 -34.03 20.66 19.09
CA HIS A 609 -32.92 21.24 18.35
C HIS A 609 -31.56 20.68 18.80
N GLN A 610 -31.31 20.64 20.12
CA GLN A 610 -30.06 20.12 20.66
C GLN A 610 -29.90 18.63 20.42
N LYS A 611 -31.00 17.86 20.46
CA LYS A 611 -31.01 16.44 20.11
C LYS A 611 -30.61 16.23 18.65
N ALA A 612 -31.19 16.97 17.71
CA ALA A 612 -30.87 16.87 16.29
C ALA A 612 -29.41 17.23 16.00
N LEU A 613 -28.91 18.32 16.60
CA LEU A 613 -27.51 18.74 16.49
C LEU A 613 -26.55 17.65 17.00
N GLN A 614 -26.84 17.09 18.18
CA GLN A 614 -26.00 16.07 18.80
C GLN A 614 -26.03 14.75 18.03
N GLU A 615 -27.19 14.30 17.54
CA GLU A 615 -27.31 13.08 16.72
C GLU A 615 -26.56 13.21 15.39
N ARG A 616 -26.68 14.37 14.72
CA ARG A 616 -25.92 14.71 13.50
C ARG A 616 -24.41 14.57 13.74
N ALA A 617 -23.91 15.27 14.76
CA ALA A 617 -22.49 15.30 15.08
C ALA A 617 -21.98 13.89 15.45
N LEU A 618 -22.68 13.18 16.33
CA LEU A 618 -22.24 11.86 16.78
C LEU A 618 -22.27 10.80 15.68
N SER A 619 -23.29 10.81 14.83
CA SER A 619 -23.37 9.88 13.70
C SER A 619 -22.21 10.11 12.72
N ALA A 620 -21.91 11.37 12.38
CA ALA A 620 -20.83 11.69 11.47
C ALA A 620 -19.45 11.38 12.08
N CYS A 621 -19.20 11.84 13.31
CA CYS A 621 -17.96 11.58 14.03
C CYS A 621 -17.76 10.10 14.31
N GLY A 622 -18.81 9.30 14.52
CA GLY A 622 -18.69 7.85 14.73
C GLY A 622 -18.05 7.13 13.55
N TRP A 623 -18.53 7.39 12.33
CA TRP A 623 -17.94 6.80 11.12
C TRP A 623 -16.55 7.33 10.81
N LEU A 624 -16.29 8.61 11.05
CA LEU A 624 -14.95 9.19 10.89
C LEU A 624 -13.96 8.61 11.91
N TYR A 625 -14.40 8.39 13.15
CA TYR A 625 -13.57 7.79 14.20
C TYR A 625 -13.25 6.31 13.91
N ILE A 626 -14.21 5.53 13.40
CA ILE A 626 -13.94 4.17 12.91
C ILE A 626 -12.94 4.21 11.75
N GLY A 627 -13.08 5.18 10.84
CA GLY A 627 -12.11 5.41 9.76
C GLY A 627 -10.70 5.68 10.28
N TRP A 628 -10.56 6.54 11.30
CA TRP A 628 -9.30 6.80 11.98
C TRP A 628 -8.72 5.54 12.63
N LEU A 629 -9.53 4.79 13.40
CA LEU A 629 -9.10 3.54 14.05
C LEU A 629 -8.55 2.53 13.03
N LEU A 630 -9.27 2.31 11.93
CA LEU A 630 -8.87 1.37 10.88
C LEU A 630 -7.57 1.78 10.18
N HIS A 631 -7.29 3.08 10.06
CA HIS A 631 -6.06 3.56 9.44
C HIS A 631 -4.93 3.83 10.44
N TYR A 632 -5.14 3.56 11.73
CA TYR A 632 -4.14 3.80 12.77
C TYR A 632 -3.77 2.53 13.55
N VAL A 633 -4.77 1.84 14.10
CA VAL A 633 -4.58 0.70 15.01
C VAL A 633 -3.80 -0.45 14.36
N PRO A 634 -4.03 -0.85 13.09
CA PRO A 634 -3.31 -1.97 12.49
C PRO A 634 -1.78 -1.78 12.48
N PHE A 635 -1.29 -0.54 12.43
CA PHE A 635 0.16 -0.27 12.44
C PHE A 635 0.85 -0.66 13.75
N TRP A 636 0.13 -0.77 14.86
CA TRP A 636 0.68 -1.26 16.12
C TRP A 636 1.06 -2.74 16.08
N GLY A 637 0.38 -3.53 15.25
CA GLY A 637 0.66 -4.96 15.08
C GLY A 637 1.66 -5.28 13.96
N MET A 638 2.13 -4.29 13.22
CA MET A 638 3.02 -4.52 12.06
C MET A 638 4.50 -4.55 12.47
N GLY A 639 5.15 -5.71 12.33
CA GLY A 639 6.58 -5.90 12.62
C GLY A 639 7.54 -5.53 11.47
N ARG A 640 7.19 -4.53 10.66
CA ARG A 640 7.98 -4.05 9.50
C ARG A 640 8.41 -2.59 9.71
N ILE A 641 9.26 -2.06 8.83
CA ILE A 641 9.66 -0.65 8.87
C ILE A 641 8.43 0.25 8.67
N LEU A 642 8.29 1.26 9.53
CA LEU A 642 7.23 2.26 9.49
C LEU A 642 7.82 3.68 9.49
N TYR A 643 7.10 4.57 8.82
CA TYR A 643 7.47 5.98 8.61
C TYR A 643 6.29 6.89 8.94
N PHE A 644 6.59 8.17 9.20
CA PHE A 644 5.61 9.18 9.59
C PHE A 644 4.45 9.35 8.59
N HIS A 645 4.72 9.22 7.28
CA HIS A 645 3.69 9.35 6.23
C HIS A 645 2.55 8.31 6.34
N HIS A 646 2.75 7.19 7.04
CA HIS A 646 1.71 6.15 7.20
C HIS A 646 0.49 6.62 8.00
N TYR A 647 0.63 7.68 8.81
CA TYR A 647 -0.47 8.23 9.61
C TYR A 647 -1.42 9.14 8.82
N PHE A 648 -1.02 9.65 7.66
CA PHE A 648 -1.78 10.68 6.95
C PHE A 648 -3.19 10.27 6.49
N PRO A 649 -3.45 9.00 6.10
CA PRO A 649 -4.82 8.54 5.91
C PRO A 649 -5.67 8.68 7.19
N ALA A 650 -5.13 8.35 8.36
CA ALA A 650 -5.83 8.54 9.64
C ALA A 650 -6.00 10.03 9.97
N LEU A 651 -4.98 10.86 9.71
CA LEU A 651 -5.05 12.31 9.89
C LEU A 651 -6.26 12.91 9.15
N LEU A 652 -6.51 12.52 7.89
CA LEU A 652 -7.68 12.98 7.12
C LEU A 652 -9.00 12.78 7.89
N PHE A 653 -9.21 11.57 8.43
CA PHE A 653 -10.40 11.25 9.21
C PHE A 653 -10.49 12.08 10.49
N SER A 654 -9.37 12.27 11.20
CA SER A 654 -9.34 13.08 12.42
C SER A 654 -9.62 14.57 12.15
N SER A 655 -9.08 15.15 11.08
CA SER A 655 -9.34 16.54 10.70
C SER A 655 -10.79 16.76 10.23
N MET A 656 -11.36 15.84 9.45
CA MET A 656 -12.78 15.88 9.10
C MET A 656 -13.67 15.81 10.35
N MET A 657 -13.31 14.94 11.30
CA MET A 657 -14.02 14.78 12.55
C MET A 657 -13.95 16.05 13.42
N SER A 658 -12.78 16.66 13.53
CA SER A 658 -12.58 17.95 14.21
C SER A 658 -13.44 19.05 13.61
N GLY A 659 -13.59 19.10 12.28
CA GLY A 659 -14.48 20.06 11.62
C GLY A 659 -15.93 19.95 12.09
N VAL A 660 -16.44 18.72 12.25
CA VAL A 660 -17.79 18.46 12.79
C VAL A 660 -17.90 18.80 14.28
N VAL A 661 -16.87 18.52 15.06
CA VAL A 661 -16.84 18.86 16.50
C VAL A 661 -16.78 20.37 16.72
N ILE A 662 -15.99 21.09 15.93
CA ILE A 662 -15.91 22.55 15.97
C ILE A 662 -17.28 23.15 15.65
N ASP A 663 -17.96 22.68 14.60
CA ASP A 663 -19.33 23.09 14.26
C ASP A 663 -20.29 22.88 15.43
N TYR A 664 -20.26 21.69 16.04
CA TYR A 664 -21.07 21.39 17.22
C TYR A 664 -20.80 22.37 18.38
N LEU A 665 -19.53 22.68 18.66
CA LEU A 665 -19.14 23.62 19.73
C LEU A 665 -19.58 25.05 19.43
N VAL A 666 -19.37 25.50 18.20
CA VAL A 666 -19.71 26.84 17.73
C VAL A 666 -21.23 27.06 17.72
N GLU A 667 -22.02 26.02 17.46
CA GLU A 667 -23.49 26.08 17.59
C GLU A 667 -23.96 25.95 19.05
N SER A 668 -23.26 25.16 19.89
CA SER A 668 -23.70 24.85 21.26
C SER A 668 -23.30 25.88 22.32
N ILE A 669 -22.16 26.55 22.17
CA ILE A 669 -21.62 27.47 23.19
C ILE A 669 -22.38 28.82 23.23
N PRO A 670 -22.60 29.53 22.10
CA PRO A 670 -23.21 30.85 22.15
C PRO A 670 -24.60 30.90 22.81
N PRO A 671 -25.49 29.90 22.62
CA PRO A 671 -26.77 29.84 23.32
C PRO A 671 -26.67 29.75 24.85
N LEU A 672 -25.51 29.38 25.41
CA LEU A 672 -25.28 29.35 26.87
C LEU A 672 -24.99 30.74 27.44
N LEU A 673 -24.73 31.74 26.58
CA LEU A 673 -24.37 33.10 26.98
C LEU A 673 -25.58 34.06 26.89
N PRO A 674 -25.54 35.19 27.62
CA PRO A 674 -26.58 36.22 27.53
C PRO A 674 -26.77 36.73 26.09
N ALA A 675 -28.03 37.00 25.72
CA ALA A 675 -28.42 37.33 24.34
C ALA A 675 -27.63 38.50 23.72
N GLY A 676 -27.23 39.50 24.53
CA GLY A 676 -26.45 40.64 24.06
C GLY A 676 -25.01 40.32 23.64
N ILE A 677 -24.43 39.22 24.11
CA ILE A 677 -23.03 38.83 23.84
C ILE A 677 -22.96 37.64 22.89
N ARG A 678 -24.05 36.89 22.70
CA ARG A 678 -24.10 35.66 21.88
C ARG A 678 -23.45 35.79 20.51
N ASN A 679 -23.82 36.82 19.73
CA ASN A 679 -23.30 37.01 18.38
C ASN A 679 -21.81 37.38 18.41
N SER A 680 -21.40 38.25 19.34
CA SER A 680 -20.00 38.62 19.55
C SER A 680 -19.16 37.40 19.93
N ALA A 681 -19.67 36.53 20.81
CA ALA A 681 -19.00 35.30 21.22
C ALA A 681 -18.85 34.32 20.05
N TYR A 682 -19.89 34.15 19.22
CA TYR A 682 -19.81 33.35 18.00
C TYR A 682 -18.71 33.86 17.06
N HIS A 683 -18.72 35.16 16.74
CA HIS A 683 -17.73 35.74 15.83
C HIS A 683 -16.32 35.73 16.41
N LEU A 684 -16.16 35.94 17.72
CA LEU A 684 -14.86 35.84 18.38
C LEU A 684 -14.32 34.41 18.37
N LEU A 685 -15.18 33.41 18.60
CA LEU A 685 -14.80 32.00 18.58
C LEU A 685 -14.38 31.57 17.17
N VAL A 686 -15.22 31.82 16.16
CA VAL A 686 -14.92 31.47 14.76
C VAL A 686 -13.69 32.24 14.27
N GLY A 687 -13.65 33.55 14.52
CA GLY A 687 -12.53 34.41 14.13
C GLY A 687 -11.21 34.00 14.78
N GLY A 688 -11.24 33.62 16.07
CA GLY A 688 -10.07 33.12 16.80
C GLY A 688 -9.56 31.79 16.28
N ILE A 689 -10.46 30.85 15.95
CA ILE A 689 -10.07 29.57 15.35
C ILE A 689 -9.44 29.80 13.98
N VAL A 690 -10.10 30.56 13.10
CA VAL A 690 -9.62 30.80 11.74
C VAL A 690 -8.30 31.57 11.74
N SER A 691 -8.17 32.61 12.58
CA SER A 691 -6.93 33.39 12.68
C SER A 691 -5.76 32.56 13.23
N SER A 692 -6.01 31.70 14.23
CA SER A 692 -5.01 30.77 14.75
C SER A 692 -4.53 29.78 13.68
N LEU A 693 -5.45 29.22 12.89
CA LEU A 693 -5.12 28.31 11.80
C LEU A 693 -4.31 29.01 10.70
N ILE A 694 -4.71 30.20 10.26
CA ILE A 694 -3.98 30.97 9.25
C ILE A 694 -2.60 31.39 9.75
N TYR A 695 -2.50 31.87 11.00
CA TYR A 695 -1.24 32.28 11.59
C TYR A 695 -0.28 31.09 11.75
N SER A 696 -0.78 29.95 12.23
CA SER A 696 0.03 28.73 12.32
C SER A 696 0.51 28.25 10.95
N PHE A 697 -0.33 28.36 9.90
CA PHE A 697 0.07 28.05 8.54
C PHE A 697 1.15 28.98 8.02
N TYR A 698 1.02 30.28 8.26
CA TYR A 698 2.05 31.26 7.89
C TYR A 698 3.38 30.98 8.60
N LEU A 699 3.32 30.67 9.91
CA LEU A 699 4.50 30.41 10.72
C LEU A 699 5.29 29.21 10.18
N PHE A 700 4.64 28.07 9.96
CA PHE A 700 5.30 26.83 9.54
C PHE A 700 5.42 26.64 8.01
N ALA A 701 4.97 27.60 7.20
CA ALA A 701 5.08 27.58 5.74
C ALA A 701 6.50 27.29 5.19
N PRO A 702 7.61 27.79 5.80
CA PRO A 702 8.96 27.46 5.36
C PRO A 702 9.27 25.96 5.35
N LEU A 703 8.67 25.17 6.25
CA LEU A 703 8.91 23.71 6.28
C LEU A 703 8.44 23.01 5.00
N THR A 704 7.39 23.55 4.36
CA THR A 704 6.79 23.00 3.13
C THR A 704 7.29 23.66 1.86
N TYR A 705 7.47 24.98 1.85
CA TYR A 705 7.86 25.72 0.63
C TYR A 705 9.37 25.97 0.52
N GLY A 706 10.13 25.63 1.56
CA GLY A 706 11.57 25.76 1.57
C GLY A 706 12.08 26.52 2.78
N MET A 707 12.90 25.85 3.58
CA MET A 707 13.64 26.45 4.68
C MET A 707 14.91 27.13 4.15
N SER A 708 15.20 28.29 4.71
CA SER A 708 16.44 29.05 4.50
C SER A 708 17.07 29.37 5.86
N ASN A 709 18.39 29.57 5.89
CA ASN A 709 19.17 30.07 7.04
C ASN A 709 19.38 29.10 8.22
N GLY A 710 19.96 27.92 7.94
CA GLY A 710 20.52 27.03 8.98
C GLY A 710 19.49 26.23 9.79
N PRO A 711 19.91 25.17 10.50
CA PRO A 711 19.02 24.30 11.26
C PRO A 711 18.40 25.01 12.47
N SER A 712 17.20 24.59 12.87
CA SER A 712 16.45 25.07 14.03
C SER A 712 17.14 24.87 15.38
N THR A 713 18.25 24.13 15.43
CA THR A 713 19.10 23.99 16.61
C THR A 713 19.96 25.23 16.87
N GLU A 714 20.21 26.04 15.85
CA GLU A 714 21.07 27.22 15.97
C GLU A 714 20.26 28.46 16.35
N ALA A 715 20.69 29.18 17.39
CA ALA A 715 19.96 30.34 17.92
C ALA A 715 19.82 31.52 16.95
N ASN A 716 20.69 31.59 15.93
CA ASN A 716 20.65 32.58 14.86
C ASN A 716 19.76 32.16 13.66
N SER A 717 19.24 30.93 13.66
CA SER A 717 18.35 30.44 12.59
C SER A 717 16.97 31.06 12.72
N THR A 718 16.38 31.42 11.57
CA THR A 718 14.97 31.83 11.48
C THR A 718 14.01 30.70 11.87
N MET A 719 14.49 29.45 11.89
CA MET A 719 13.72 28.26 12.26
C MET A 719 13.75 27.99 13.78
N TYR A 720 14.63 28.65 14.55
CA TYR A 720 14.82 28.39 15.99
C TYR A 720 13.52 28.56 16.80
N GLY A 721 12.78 29.65 16.58
CA GLY A 721 11.53 29.93 17.29
C GLY A 721 10.38 28.98 16.96
N MET A 722 10.51 28.15 15.92
CA MET A 722 9.51 27.16 15.53
C MET A 722 9.75 25.78 16.16
N ARG A 723 10.90 25.58 16.83
CA ARG A 723 11.25 24.32 17.49
C ARG A 723 10.52 24.18 18.83
N TRP A 724 9.24 23.82 18.79
CA TRP A 724 8.43 23.66 20.01
C TRP A 724 8.71 22.35 20.76
N LEU A 725 9.20 21.33 20.05
CA LEU A 725 9.68 20.08 20.65
C LEU A 725 11.18 19.92 20.38
N GLU A 726 11.93 19.44 21.37
CA GLU A 726 13.37 19.19 21.23
C GLU A 726 13.69 18.16 20.13
N THR A 727 12.75 17.25 19.87
CA THR A 727 12.83 16.21 18.84
C THR A 727 12.64 16.71 17.42
N TRP A 728 12.24 17.98 17.24
CA TRP A 728 12.17 18.62 15.93
C TRP A 728 13.57 19.15 15.58
N GLU A 729 14.14 18.58 14.52
CA GLU A 729 15.55 18.76 14.15
C GLU A 729 15.72 19.40 12.77
N PHE A 730 14.68 20.11 12.28
CA PHE A 730 14.63 20.69 10.93
C PHE A 730 15.59 21.85 10.72
#